data_AF-A0A0Q4LN82-F1
#
_entry.id   AF-A0A0Q4LN82-F1
#
_cell.length_a   1.000
_cell.length_b   1.000
_cell.length_c   1.000
_cell.angle_alpha   90.00
_cell.angle_beta   90.00
_cell.angle_gamma   90.00
#
_symmetry.space_group_name_H-M   'P 1'
#
loop_
_entity.id
_entity.type
_entity.pdbx_description
1 polymer ?
#
loop_
_entity_poly.entity_id
_entity_poly.type
_entity_poly.pdbx_seq_one_letter_code
_entity_poly.pdbx_strand_id
1 'polypeptide(L)'
;MLLAAAPVTVPLNAACVEGTDPAAQVLRERLAERGAVCPAPSSFRRRPESMDGGTAAKAPGTPDTMDSGLRRNDGGRGVTIRFLPARLTAEAFAIDTTPTAITIRAATTRARLYAAGWLLRHTDGLTLTAPAHLTDAPATTIRGTQIGYRAKNNSYDAWTLPMLTRRIEDFALLGANRIQFVAPVSDDAATSPLSPLPATETLVALSAATHRLGLDTALFYPALRDYTKAGNAEAEVADLTALLAKLPALDALYIPGGDPGHTAPTDLFPLGERLATSLRRRFPKAELLLSTQGFDAAGLNAFHAELAKRPRWLSGLFVGPQTRDSLATHVARVGEAYPLETYPDTAHTMHAQFPIPDWHPAFALTQGREPVNPRPAATQRIFQYLRPGSRGFVTYSEGVNDDWNVTQWFRLGWNPATASNEIAADYARMFVGDLGFAAVPMALEGNWRGDPAANAGIDATLTLVERLRPAAWADWRIDLYRYRATYDALVRHRLIAAREREGEARWTLRQATAIGAEAAAVAARFAYARSEPAIVAPLRADLTTIADRLWQRARMQLSVVRHGASHWERGANLDRADIALNDRTAVEAGIAAALSRPDAAARLHAIGDPWRNRDMALYDDLGDPLNEPHLVRGPGFDADPQSLASAIDGIADHIPDEGWRMADLSYAEGLYETPVRLRYTGLERNRRYRLVARWAGEGYALPMRLMGDGTELHPYRARTANPETVETPIPQALTADGALTLEWHRPPGIGGGGRGHQIAQTWLIPEPLEPHAFGAPQ
;
A
#
# COMPACT_ATOMS: atom_id res chain seq x y z
N MET A 1 -22.83 -41.01 -7.19
CA MET A 1 -23.22 -39.59 -7.13
C MET A 1 -24.10 -39.39 -5.90
N LEU A 2 -23.54 -38.96 -4.78
CA LEU A 2 -24.32 -38.51 -3.62
C LEU A 2 -24.81 -37.10 -3.95
N LEU A 3 -26.14 -36.91 -4.00
CA LEU A 3 -26.75 -35.59 -4.05
C LEU A 3 -26.24 -34.79 -2.84
N ALA A 4 -25.47 -33.73 -3.09
CA ALA A 4 -25.09 -32.79 -2.05
C ALA A 4 -26.39 -32.21 -1.47
N ALA A 5 -26.60 -32.37 -0.16
CA ALA A 5 -27.76 -31.81 0.51
C ALA A 5 -27.81 -30.29 0.32
N ALA A 6 -29.00 -29.75 0.06
CA ALA A 6 -29.19 -28.33 -0.21
C ALA A 6 -28.75 -27.45 0.98
N PRO A 7 -28.23 -26.23 0.73
CA PRO A 7 -27.93 -25.28 1.79
C PRO A 7 -29.20 -24.91 2.56
N VAL A 8 -29.03 -24.58 3.85
CA VAL A 8 -30.10 -24.18 4.75
C VAL A 8 -30.05 -22.66 4.93
N THR A 9 -31.13 -21.99 4.55
CA THR A 9 -31.30 -20.55 4.74
C THR A 9 -32.13 -20.29 5.99
N VAL A 10 -31.61 -19.47 6.89
CA VAL A 10 -32.23 -19.16 8.18
C VAL A 10 -32.48 -17.66 8.28
N PRO A 11 -33.65 -17.21 8.77
CA PRO A 11 -33.85 -15.80 9.09
C PRO A 11 -32.82 -15.34 10.12
N LEU A 12 -32.19 -14.19 9.87
CA LEU A 12 -31.11 -13.69 10.72
C LEU A 12 -31.60 -13.36 12.13
N ASN A 13 -32.84 -12.87 12.26
CA ASN A 13 -33.51 -12.63 13.54
C ASN A 13 -33.85 -13.90 14.33
N ALA A 14 -33.72 -15.08 13.72
CA ALA A 14 -33.93 -16.38 14.35
C ALA A 14 -32.62 -17.11 14.67
N ALA A 15 -31.46 -16.56 14.27
CA ALA A 15 -30.16 -17.18 14.47
C ALA A 15 -29.54 -16.79 15.82
N CYS A 16 -29.32 -17.76 16.72
CA CYS A 16 -28.79 -17.49 18.06
C CYS A 16 -27.52 -18.22 18.46
N VAL A 17 -26.53 -17.43 18.86
CA VAL A 17 -25.19 -17.90 19.20
C VAL A 17 -25.08 -18.27 20.68
N GLU A 18 -24.92 -19.55 20.96
CA GLU A 18 -24.64 -20.10 22.28
C GLU A 18 -23.14 -20.14 22.59
N GLY A 19 -22.82 -20.07 23.89
CA GLY A 19 -21.46 -20.17 24.41
C GLY A 19 -20.88 -18.85 24.89
N THR A 20 -19.76 -18.93 25.60
CA THR A 20 -19.05 -17.78 26.17
C THR A 20 -17.61 -17.71 25.69
N ASP A 21 -17.20 -18.58 24.77
CA ASP A 21 -15.85 -18.50 24.22
C ASP A 21 -15.71 -17.27 23.30
N PRO A 22 -14.48 -16.75 23.11
CA PRO A 22 -14.29 -15.49 22.39
C PRO A 22 -14.89 -15.49 20.98
N ALA A 23 -14.87 -16.62 20.27
CA ALA A 23 -15.46 -16.74 18.94
C ALA A 23 -17.00 -16.57 18.96
N ALA A 24 -17.67 -17.18 19.95
CA ALA A 24 -19.11 -17.05 20.14
C ALA A 24 -19.50 -15.61 20.51
N GLN A 25 -18.70 -14.93 21.34
CA GLN A 25 -18.91 -13.53 21.68
C GLN A 25 -18.84 -12.65 20.42
N VAL A 26 -17.73 -12.73 19.66
CA VAL A 26 -17.54 -11.93 18.45
C VAL A 26 -18.66 -12.18 17.44
N LEU A 27 -19.00 -13.44 17.16
CA LEU A 27 -20.08 -13.76 16.22
C LEU A 27 -21.42 -13.19 16.68
N ARG A 28 -21.74 -13.31 17.98
CA ARG A 28 -22.98 -12.77 18.54
C ARG A 28 -23.08 -11.26 18.36
N GLU A 29 -22.02 -10.54 18.69
CA GLU A 29 -21.97 -9.08 18.55
C GLU A 29 -22.16 -8.66 17.09
N ARG A 30 -21.44 -9.30 16.15
CA ARG A 30 -21.56 -9.01 14.70
C ARG A 30 -22.94 -9.35 14.14
N LEU A 31 -23.59 -10.42 14.61
CA LEU A 31 -24.96 -10.74 14.18
C LEU A 31 -25.99 -9.79 14.80
N ALA A 32 -25.80 -9.37 16.05
CA ALA A 32 -26.68 -8.41 16.71
C ALA A 32 -26.67 -7.04 16.03
N GLU A 33 -25.50 -6.57 15.59
CA GLU A 33 -25.35 -5.36 14.76
C GLU A 33 -26.16 -5.44 13.46
N ARG A 34 -26.38 -6.66 12.96
CA ARG A 34 -27.14 -6.94 11.73
C ARG A 34 -28.62 -7.28 12.01
N GLY A 35 -29.09 -7.12 13.24
CA GLY A 35 -30.50 -7.30 13.61
C GLY A 35 -30.87 -8.69 14.13
N ALA A 36 -29.89 -9.57 14.43
CA ALA A 36 -30.17 -10.81 15.14
C ALA A 36 -30.63 -10.51 16.58
N VAL A 37 -31.72 -11.15 17.02
CA VAL A 37 -32.30 -10.94 18.35
C VAL A 37 -32.07 -12.20 19.18
N CYS A 38 -31.06 -12.17 20.06
CA CYS A 38 -30.76 -13.30 20.94
C CYS A 38 -30.73 -12.89 22.40
N PRO A 39 -31.34 -13.70 23.29
CA PRO A 39 -31.17 -13.52 24.72
C PRO A 39 -29.68 -13.61 25.08
N ALA A 40 -29.20 -12.73 25.95
CA ALA A 40 -27.87 -12.88 26.53
C ALA A 40 -27.76 -14.27 27.18
N PRO A 41 -26.61 -14.98 27.06
CA PRO A 41 -26.47 -16.30 27.66
C PRO A 41 -26.75 -16.18 29.16
N SER A 42 -27.72 -16.94 29.65
CA SER A 42 -28.01 -16.99 31.08
C SER A 42 -26.74 -17.42 31.79
N SER A 43 -26.17 -16.56 32.64
CA SER A 43 -25.20 -17.00 33.64
C SER A 43 -25.88 -18.15 34.40
N PHE A 44 -25.21 -19.30 34.47
CA PHE A 44 -25.71 -20.49 35.14
C PHE A 44 -26.37 -20.08 36.46
N ARG A 45 -27.70 -20.24 36.57
CA ARG A 45 -28.36 -20.31 37.88
C ARG A 45 -27.67 -21.47 38.59
N ARG A 46 -26.81 -21.18 39.57
CA ARG A 46 -26.50 -22.16 40.61
C ARG A 46 -27.84 -22.64 41.14
N ARG A 47 -28.10 -23.95 41.02
CA ARG A 47 -29.19 -24.58 41.75
C ARG A 47 -29.01 -24.19 43.21
N PRO A 48 -30.03 -23.63 43.88
CA PRO A 48 -29.99 -23.54 45.34
C PRO A 48 -29.98 -24.98 45.85
N GLU A 49 -28.96 -25.32 46.62
CA GLU A 49 -29.00 -26.52 47.44
C GLU A 49 -30.19 -26.41 48.39
N SER A 50 -30.97 -27.48 48.44
CA SER A 50 -32.05 -27.68 49.38
C SER A 50 -31.49 -27.76 50.80
N MET A 51 -31.84 -26.79 51.65
CA MET A 51 -31.76 -26.92 53.11
C MET A 51 -33.04 -26.33 53.70
N ASP A 52 -33.68 -27.15 54.52
CA ASP A 52 -34.93 -26.93 55.22
C ASP A 52 -34.93 -25.73 56.19
N GLY A 53 -36.14 -25.20 56.41
CA GLY A 53 -36.60 -24.78 57.75
C GLY A 53 -36.51 -23.29 58.09
N GLY A 54 -37.68 -22.63 58.18
CA GLY A 54 -37.79 -21.33 58.87
C GLY A 54 -39.07 -20.55 58.57
N THR A 55 -39.94 -20.45 59.56
CA THR A 55 -41.29 -19.86 59.55
C THR A 55 -41.37 -18.32 59.54
N ALA A 56 -42.42 -17.83 58.87
CA ALA A 56 -43.29 -16.66 59.18
C ALA A 56 -42.79 -15.21 59.02
N ALA A 57 -43.46 -14.41 58.16
CA ALA A 57 -44.37 -13.31 58.56
C ALA A 57 -44.99 -12.60 57.32
N LYS A 58 -46.27 -12.24 57.42
CA LYS A 58 -47.07 -11.46 56.44
C LYS A 58 -46.98 -9.95 56.73
N ALA A 59 -47.04 -9.11 55.69
CA ALA A 59 -47.80 -7.84 55.64
C ALA A 59 -47.82 -7.23 54.21
N PRO A 60 -48.81 -6.39 53.84
CA PRO A 60 -49.46 -6.38 52.51
C PRO A 60 -49.39 -5.05 51.72
N GLY A 61 -49.75 -5.06 50.43
CA GLY A 61 -50.01 -3.83 49.63
C GLY A 61 -50.25 -4.04 48.12
N THR A 62 -51.52 -4.04 47.73
CA THR A 62 -52.23 -4.00 46.41
C THR A 62 -51.79 -2.90 45.39
N PRO A 63 -52.35 -2.80 44.15
CA PRO A 63 -52.96 -3.80 43.22
C PRO A 63 -52.54 -3.63 41.71
N ASP A 64 -53.08 -4.54 40.88
CA ASP A 64 -53.09 -4.60 39.41
C ASP A 64 -53.24 -3.28 38.63
N THR A 65 -52.64 -3.23 37.42
CA THR A 65 -53.34 -2.73 36.23
C THR A 65 -52.73 -3.28 34.92
N MET A 66 -53.59 -4.02 34.21
CA MET A 66 -53.71 -4.15 32.75
C MET A 66 -52.57 -4.78 31.94
N ASP A 67 -52.70 -6.09 31.82
CA ASP A 67 -52.68 -6.85 30.56
C ASP A 67 -53.10 -5.99 29.35
N SER A 68 -52.13 -5.55 28.56
CA SER A 68 -52.34 -5.16 27.17
C SER A 68 -51.86 -6.31 26.31
N GLY A 69 -52.84 -7.07 25.81
CA GLY A 69 -52.67 -8.20 24.92
C GLY A 69 -51.89 -7.83 23.65
N LEU A 70 -50.57 -7.94 23.72
CA LEU A 70 -49.73 -8.20 22.57
C LEU A 70 -49.60 -9.71 22.46
N ARG A 71 -50.30 -10.24 21.46
CA ARG A 71 -50.18 -11.61 20.95
C ARG A 71 -48.72 -12.04 21.04
N ARG A 72 -48.45 -13.05 21.89
CA ARG A 72 -47.23 -13.86 21.78
C ARG A 72 -47.19 -14.33 20.32
N ASN A 73 -46.23 -13.82 19.56
CA ASN A 73 -45.84 -14.48 18.33
C ASN A 73 -45.43 -15.90 18.73
N ASP A 74 -46.19 -16.87 18.25
CA ASP A 74 -45.81 -18.28 18.30
C ASP A 74 -44.40 -18.40 17.73
N GLY A 75 -43.49 -18.86 18.57
CA GLY A 75 -42.05 -18.92 18.30
C GLY A 75 -41.79 -19.73 17.05
N GLY A 76 -41.42 -19.04 15.97
CA GLY A 76 -40.64 -19.64 14.90
C GLY A 76 -39.42 -20.30 15.56
N ARG A 77 -39.26 -21.61 15.38
CA ARG A 77 -38.16 -22.38 15.97
C ARG A 77 -36.84 -21.68 15.61
N GLY A 78 -36.20 -21.04 16.59
CA GLY A 78 -34.90 -20.40 16.41
C GLY A 78 -33.85 -21.43 15.98
N VAL A 79 -32.85 -20.98 15.23
CA VAL A 79 -31.69 -21.78 14.85
C VAL A 79 -30.55 -21.48 15.81
N THR A 80 -30.12 -22.49 16.55
CA THR A 80 -28.99 -22.34 17.49
C THR A 80 -27.65 -22.52 16.76
N ILE A 81 -26.78 -21.52 16.84
CA ILE A 81 -25.37 -21.60 16.45
C ILE A 81 -24.55 -21.97 17.68
N ARG A 82 -23.86 -23.11 17.63
CA ARG A 82 -23.05 -23.60 18.75
C ARG A 82 -21.67 -24.03 18.32
N PHE A 83 -20.70 -23.84 19.21
CA PHE A 83 -19.31 -24.23 19.02
C PHE A 83 -19.00 -25.49 19.82
N LEU A 84 -18.52 -26.54 19.16
CA LEU A 84 -18.12 -27.79 19.76
C LEU A 84 -16.63 -28.07 19.50
N PRO A 85 -15.92 -28.67 20.46
CA PRO A 85 -14.58 -29.17 20.21
C PRO A 85 -14.61 -30.32 19.20
N ALA A 86 -13.59 -30.40 18.35
CA ALA A 86 -13.39 -31.52 17.43
C ALA A 86 -11.89 -31.81 17.21
N ARG A 87 -11.57 -33.05 16.86
CA ARG A 87 -10.22 -33.48 16.47
C ARG A 87 -10.01 -33.16 14.99
N LEU A 88 -9.71 -31.89 14.70
CA LEU A 88 -9.30 -31.39 13.38
C LEU A 88 -7.88 -30.84 13.47
N THR A 89 -7.26 -30.52 12.33
CA THR A 89 -6.02 -29.73 12.34
C THR A 89 -6.26 -28.38 13.02
N ALA A 90 -5.22 -27.78 13.59
CA ALA A 90 -5.35 -26.67 14.54
C ALA A 90 -6.13 -25.47 14.00
N GLU A 91 -6.09 -25.22 12.68
CA GLU A 91 -6.75 -24.10 12.02
C GLU A 91 -7.94 -24.51 11.13
N ALA A 92 -8.29 -25.80 11.08
CA ALA A 92 -9.44 -26.28 10.33
C ALA A 92 -10.73 -26.21 11.16
N PHE A 93 -11.85 -26.06 10.47
CA PHE A 93 -13.17 -26.13 11.05
C PHE A 93 -14.12 -26.95 10.18
N ALA A 94 -15.21 -27.42 10.78
CA ALA A 94 -16.36 -27.96 10.08
C ALA A 94 -17.65 -27.27 10.51
N ILE A 95 -18.61 -27.14 9.59
CA ILE A 95 -19.94 -26.61 9.82
C ILE A 95 -20.94 -27.69 9.43
N ASP A 96 -21.76 -28.13 10.37
CA ASP A 96 -22.89 -29.04 10.15
C ASP A 96 -24.20 -28.26 10.38
N THR A 97 -25.08 -28.21 9.38
CA THR A 97 -26.34 -27.48 9.49
C THR A 97 -27.55 -28.42 9.46
N THR A 98 -28.47 -28.19 10.38
CA THR A 98 -29.78 -28.83 10.48
C THR A 98 -30.86 -27.75 10.50
N PRO A 99 -32.16 -28.09 10.35
CA PRO A 99 -33.23 -27.10 10.40
C PRO A 99 -33.32 -26.30 11.71
N THR A 100 -32.70 -26.77 12.80
CA THR A 100 -32.77 -26.13 14.13
C THR A 100 -31.41 -25.74 14.69
N ALA A 101 -30.30 -26.08 14.02
CA ALA A 101 -28.96 -25.80 14.55
C ALA A 101 -27.89 -25.72 13.47
N ILE A 102 -26.96 -24.78 13.64
CA ILE A 102 -25.66 -24.68 12.97
C ILE A 102 -24.58 -25.07 13.98
N THR A 103 -23.90 -26.18 13.75
CA THR A 103 -22.86 -26.68 14.65
C THR A 103 -21.48 -26.45 14.05
N ILE A 104 -20.69 -25.58 14.69
CA ILE A 104 -19.29 -25.32 14.33
C ILE A 104 -18.40 -26.26 15.14
N ARG A 105 -17.54 -27.01 14.46
CA ARG A 105 -16.59 -27.96 15.05
C ARG A 105 -15.17 -27.52 14.76
N ALA A 106 -14.37 -27.32 15.80
CA ALA A 106 -12.99 -26.86 15.65
C ALA A 106 -12.12 -27.22 16.86
N ALA A 107 -10.80 -27.33 16.63
CA ALA A 107 -9.83 -27.66 17.69
C ALA A 107 -9.44 -26.46 18.55
N THR A 108 -9.46 -25.25 17.99
CA THR A 108 -8.92 -24.03 18.63
C THR A 108 -9.91 -22.86 18.55
N THR A 109 -9.73 -21.84 19.40
CA THR A 109 -10.50 -20.59 19.35
C THR A 109 -10.33 -19.87 18.01
N ARG A 110 -9.12 -19.82 17.45
CA ARG A 110 -8.87 -19.18 16.14
C ARG A 110 -9.63 -19.87 15.01
N ALA A 111 -9.68 -21.21 14.98
CA ALA A 111 -10.45 -21.95 13.98
C ALA A 111 -11.96 -21.70 14.08
N ARG A 112 -12.48 -21.48 15.30
CA ARG A 112 -13.87 -21.06 15.52
C ARG A 112 -14.15 -19.66 14.99
N LEU A 113 -13.21 -18.72 15.14
CA LEU A 113 -13.31 -17.38 14.54
C LEU A 113 -13.33 -17.45 13.01
N TYR A 114 -12.57 -18.36 12.40
CA TYR A 114 -12.60 -18.55 10.94
C TYR A 114 -13.96 -19.04 10.45
N ALA A 115 -14.57 -20.00 11.17
CA ALA A 115 -15.93 -20.45 10.89
C ALA A 115 -16.97 -19.33 11.10
N ALA A 116 -16.82 -18.51 12.16
CA ALA A 116 -17.68 -17.35 12.40
C ALA A 116 -17.58 -16.34 11.26
N GLY A 117 -16.37 -16.03 10.80
CA GLY A 117 -16.13 -15.17 9.64
C GLY A 117 -16.73 -15.75 8.36
N TRP A 118 -16.63 -17.08 8.18
CA TRP A 118 -17.31 -17.77 7.08
C TRP A 118 -18.81 -17.52 7.11
N LEU A 119 -19.48 -17.71 8.25
CA LEU A 119 -20.93 -17.45 8.38
C LEU A 119 -21.28 -15.99 8.08
N LEU A 120 -20.50 -15.02 8.59
CA LEU A 120 -20.74 -13.59 8.36
C LEU A 120 -20.63 -13.18 6.88
N ARG A 121 -19.83 -13.88 6.09
CA ARG A 121 -19.74 -13.67 4.63
C ARG A 121 -20.86 -14.35 3.84
N HIS A 122 -21.69 -15.15 4.50
CA HIS A 122 -22.86 -15.82 3.91
C HIS A 122 -24.18 -15.28 4.46
N THR A 123 -24.18 -14.04 4.96
CA THR A 123 -25.40 -13.29 5.27
C THR A 123 -25.73 -12.30 4.15
N ASP A 124 -27.01 -12.08 3.86
CA ASP A 124 -27.49 -11.02 2.96
C ASP A 124 -28.11 -9.81 3.70
N GLY A 125 -28.02 -9.80 5.03
CA GLY A 125 -28.63 -8.80 5.92
C GLY A 125 -30.02 -9.18 6.44
N LEU A 126 -30.69 -10.17 5.82
CA LEU A 126 -31.99 -10.69 6.24
C LEU A 126 -31.92 -12.17 6.62
N THR A 127 -31.06 -12.91 5.96
CA THR A 127 -30.86 -14.35 6.10
C THR A 127 -29.39 -14.70 6.26
N LEU A 128 -29.14 -15.83 6.90
CA LEU A 128 -27.87 -16.53 6.93
C LEU A 128 -28.03 -17.83 6.12
N THR A 129 -27.21 -18.01 5.09
CA THR A 129 -27.21 -19.25 4.31
C THR A 129 -26.01 -20.10 4.71
N ALA A 130 -26.28 -21.26 5.30
CA ALA A 130 -25.26 -22.19 5.76
C ALA A 130 -25.30 -23.51 4.95
N PRO A 131 -24.16 -24.18 4.74
CA PRO A 131 -24.11 -25.42 3.99
C PRO A 131 -24.64 -26.57 4.86
N ALA A 132 -25.18 -27.63 4.25
CA ALA A 132 -25.57 -28.82 5.00
C ALA A 132 -24.37 -29.43 5.76
N HIS A 133 -23.22 -29.51 5.07
CA HIS A 133 -21.93 -29.85 5.65
C HIS A 133 -20.81 -29.11 4.91
N LEU A 134 -19.82 -28.60 5.65
CA LEU A 134 -18.59 -28.03 5.12
C LEU A 134 -17.44 -28.40 6.05
N THR A 135 -16.28 -28.73 5.48
CA THR A 135 -14.99 -28.74 6.19
C THR A 135 -14.04 -27.84 5.41
N ASP A 136 -13.35 -26.94 6.11
CA ASP A 136 -12.47 -25.95 5.47
C ASP A 136 -11.23 -25.69 6.32
N ALA A 137 -10.12 -25.32 5.66
CA ALA A 137 -8.82 -25.08 6.28
C ALA A 137 -7.96 -24.15 5.39
N PRO A 138 -7.05 -23.36 5.97
CA PRO A 138 -6.21 -22.44 5.20
C PRO A 138 -5.12 -23.17 4.41
N ALA A 139 -4.75 -22.62 3.24
CA ALA A 139 -3.68 -23.13 2.39
C ALA A 139 -2.28 -22.63 2.78
N THR A 140 -2.18 -21.49 3.47
CA THR A 140 -0.91 -20.85 3.84
C THR A 140 -0.70 -20.88 5.35
N THR A 141 0.49 -21.23 5.83
CA THR A 141 0.77 -21.41 7.27
C THR A 141 0.77 -20.10 8.06
N ILE A 142 1.47 -19.06 7.61
CA ILE A 142 1.50 -17.75 8.27
C ILE A 142 0.63 -16.76 7.48
N ARG A 143 -0.35 -16.15 8.15
CA ARG A 143 -1.28 -15.18 7.58
C ARG A 143 -1.41 -14.02 8.57
N GLY A 144 -0.49 -13.09 8.52
CA GLY A 144 -0.46 -11.96 9.44
C GLY A 144 -0.49 -10.58 8.78
N THR A 145 -0.62 -9.57 9.62
CA THR A 145 -0.53 -8.15 9.24
C THR A 145 0.12 -7.37 10.36
N GLN A 146 0.75 -6.26 10.01
CA GLN A 146 1.25 -5.29 10.96
C GLN A 146 0.13 -4.31 11.42
N ILE A 147 0.18 -3.92 12.69
CA ILE A 147 -0.50 -2.76 13.25
C ILE A 147 0.58 -1.84 13.83
N GLY A 148 0.91 -0.76 13.12
CA GLY A 148 1.84 0.27 13.58
C GLY A 148 1.15 1.29 14.48
N TYR A 149 1.53 1.35 15.77
CA TYR A 149 1.06 2.37 16.70
C TYR A 149 2.23 3.30 17.07
N ARG A 150 2.52 4.24 16.18
CA ARG A 150 3.71 5.12 16.20
C ARG A 150 3.42 6.40 15.40
N ALA A 151 4.15 7.48 15.67
CA ALA A 151 3.94 8.83 15.12
C ALA A 151 4.32 8.97 13.62
N LYS A 152 3.82 8.07 12.79
CA LYS A 152 4.15 7.89 11.37
C LYS A 152 2.97 7.32 10.58
N ASN A 153 2.15 6.47 11.20
CA ASN A 153 0.98 5.85 10.57
C ASN A 153 -0.08 6.89 10.16
N ASN A 154 -0.89 6.55 9.16
CA ASN A 154 -1.95 7.42 8.65
C ASN A 154 -3.30 7.29 9.40
N SER A 155 -3.37 6.43 10.43
CA SER A 155 -4.56 6.29 11.26
C SER A 155 -4.34 5.62 12.61
N TYR A 156 -3.66 4.48 12.65
CA TYR A 156 -3.70 3.57 13.81
C TYR A 156 -3.12 4.16 15.09
N ASP A 157 -2.17 5.07 15.02
CA ASP A 157 -1.59 5.76 16.17
C ASP A 157 -2.60 6.66 16.90
N ALA A 158 -3.67 7.08 16.22
CA ALA A 158 -4.78 7.84 16.78
C ALA A 158 -5.94 6.97 17.27
N TRP A 159 -5.85 5.63 17.14
CA TRP A 159 -6.94 4.72 17.49
C TRP A 159 -6.99 4.42 18.98
N THR A 160 -8.20 4.26 19.48
CA THR A 160 -8.44 3.80 20.85
C THR A 160 -8.28 2.26 20.95
N LEU A 161 -8.06 1.74 22.16
CA LEU A 161 -7.99 0.29 22.39
C LEU A 161 -9.22 -0.48 21.87
N PRO A 162 -10.47 0.00 22.04
CA PRO A 162 -11.63 -0.64 21.45
C PRO A 162 -11.57 -0.72 19.92
N MET A 163 -11.12 0.33 19.22
CA MET A 163 -10.99 0.32 17.76
C MET A 163 -9.93 -0.69 17.29
N LEU A 164 -8.77 -0.72 17.95
CA LEU A 164 -7.69 -1.66 17.64
C LEU A 164 -8.10 -3.11 17.95
N THR A 165 -8.81 -3.34 19.06
CA THR A 165 -9.34 -4.67 19.41
C THR A 165 -10.36 -5.14 18.37
N ARG A 166 -11.31 -4.28 17.99
CA ARG A 166 -12.28 -4.54 16.92
C ARG A 166 -11.59 -4.91 15.61
N ARG A 167 -10.50 -4.22 15.27
CA ARG A 167 -9.72 -4.47 14.06
C ARG A 167 -9.03 -5.82 14.06
N ILE A 168 -8.46 -6.22 15.20
CA ILE A 168 -7.87 -7.55 15.36
C ILE A 168 -8.94 -8.65 15.23
N GLU A 169 -10.15 -8.42 15.75
CA GLU A 169 -11.28 -9.34 15.55
C GLU A 169 -11.66 -9.45 14.06
N ASP A 170 -11.73 -8.33 13.34
CA ASP A 170 -12.02 -8.32 11.90
C ASP A 170 -10.96 -9.14 11.13
N PHE A 171 -9.68 -8.96 11.45
CA PHE A 171 -8.60 -9.76 10.86
C PHE A 171 -8.73 -11.25 11.19
N ALA A 172 -9.08 -11.59 12.44
CA ALA A 172 -9.32 -12.97 12.84
C ALA A 172 -10.46 -13.60 12.01
N LEU A 173 -11.57 -12.89 11.82
CA LEU A 173 -12.71 -13.35 11.01
C LEU A 173 -12.36 -13.53 9.52
N LEU A 174 -11.36 -12.79 9.02
CA LEU A 174 -10.87 -12.91 7.65
C LEU A 174 -9.87 -14.06 7.45
N GLY A 175 -9.36 -14.66 8.54
CA GLY A 175 -8.43 -15.80 8.50
C GLY A 175 -7.03 -15.50 9.02
N ALA A 176 -6.78 -14.32 9.59
CA ALA A 176 -5.47 -13.99 10.17
C ALA A 176 -5.13 -14.94 11.33
N ASN A 177 -3.85 -15.27 11.48
CA ASN A 177 -3.34 -16.03 12.62
C ASN A 177 -2.20 -15.36 13.38
N ARG A 178 -1.71 -14.21 12.89
CA ARG A 178 -0.63 -13.44 13.52
C ARG A 178 -0.88 -11.95 13.39
N ILE A 179 -0.70 -11.21 14.49
CA ILE A 179 -0.69 -9.74 14.48
C ILE A 179 0.70 -9.28 14.89
N GLN A 180 1.35 -8.51 14.02
CA GLN A 180 2.64 -7.91 14.33
C GLN A 180 2.43 -6.47 14.81
N PHE A 181 3.02 -6.12 15.94
CA PHE A 181 3.08 -4.76 16.44
C PHE A 181 4.48 -4.17 16.22
N VAL A 182 4.59 -2.84 16.19
CA VAL A 182 5.88 -2.16 16.19
C VAL A 182 6.33 -1.92 17.63
N ALA A 183 7.61 -2.10 17.91
CA ALA A 183 8.19 -1.81 19.22
C ALA A 183 7.93 -0.35 19.64
N PRO A 184 7.69 -0.07 20.94
CA PRO A 184 7.45 1.30 21.41
C PRO A 184 8.60 2.26 21.13
N VAL A 185 9.82 1.73 21.02
CA VAL A 185 10.99 2.47 20.56
C VAL A 185 11.28 2.04 19.12
N SER A 186 11.24 3.02 18.22
CA SER A 186 11.53 2.91 16.79
C SER A 186 12.34 4.14 16.35
N ASP A 187 12.57 4.30 15.04
CA ASP A 187 13.19 5.51 14.46
C ASP A 187 12.23 6.72 14.41
N ASP A 188 10.97 6.53 14.78
CA ASP A 188 9.95 7.57 14.82
C ASP A 188 9.99 8.39 16.12
N ALA A 189 9.22 9.48 16.15
CA ALA A 189 9.02 10.23 17.38
C ALA A 189 8.45 9.32 18.48
N ALA A 190 9.05 9.38 19.67
CA ALA A 190 8.72 8.50 20.81
C ALA A 190 7.26 8.63 21.29
N THR A 191 6.59 9.74 20.95
CA THR A 191 5.17 9.98 21.22
C THR A 191 4.50 10.57 19.98
N SER A 192 3.26 10.15 19.71
CA SER A 192 2.36 10.83 18.78
C SER A 192 1.43 11.76 19.55
N PRO A 193 1.21 13.01 19.09
CA PRO A 193 0.23 13.91 19.70
C PRO A 193 -1.21 13.41 19.57
N LEU A 194 -1.45 12.44 18.67
CA LEU A 194 -2.78 11.88 18.42
C LEU A 194 -3.08 10.64 19.28
N SER A 195 -2.07 10.04 19.89
CA SER A 195 -2.20 8.78 20.63
C SER A 195 -3.05 8.91 21.89
N PRO A 196 -4.17 8.15 21.99
CA PRO A 196 -4.99 8.15 23.20
C PRO A 196 -4.29 7.52 24.41
N LEU A 197 -3.30 6.64 24.18
CA LEU A 197 -2.53 5.95 25.22
C LEU A 197 -1.05 5.83 24.79
N PRO A 198 -0.11 5.71 25.76
CA PRO A 198 1.29 5.41 25.47
C PRO A 198 1.46 4.11 24.68
N ALA A 199 2.48 4.06 23.81
CA ALA A 199 2.73 2.91 22.93
C ALA A 199 2.99 1.60 23.70
N THR A 200 3.71 1.66 24.82
CA THR A 200 3.97 0.46 25.65
C THR A 200 2.69 -0.10 26.28
N GLU A 201 1.81 0.77 26.81
CA GLU A 201 0.54 0.34 27.41
C GLU A 201 -0.40 -0.24 26.35
N THR A 202 -0.44 0.40 25.18
CA THR A 202 -1.20 -0.07 24.02
C THR A 202 -0.72 -1.45 23.58
N LEU A 203 0.60 -1.65 23.43
CA LEU A 203 1.18 -2.94 23.07
C LEU A 203 0.83 -4.06 24.07
N VAL A 204 0.92 -3.79 25.37
CA VAL A 204 0.56 -4.78 26.42
C VAL A 204 -0.91 -5.19 26.31
N ALA A 205 -1.81 -4.21 26.15
CA ALA A 205 -3.24 -4.47 26.02
C ALA A 205 -3.58 -5.25 24.75
N LEU A 206 -2.99 -4.88 23.61
CA LEU A 206 -3.25 -5.53 22.32
C LEU A 206 -2.62 -6.92 22.22
N SER A 207 -1.46 -7.16 22.84
CA SER A 207 -0.89 -8.50 22.99
C SER A 207 -1.84 -9.42 23.76
N ALA A 208 -2.43 -8.95 24.87
CA ALA A 208 -3.43 -9.72 25.61
C ALA A 208 -4.70 -9.99 24.76
N ALA A 209 -5.21 -8.97 24.08
CA ALA A 209 -6.40 -9.07 23.24
C ALA A 209 -6.21 -10.05 22.07
N THR A 210 -5.04 -10.00 21.42
CA THR A 210 -4.64 -10.89 20.32
C THR A 210 -4.59 -12.34 20.79
N HIS A 211 -3.89 -12.60 21.90
CA HIS A 211 -3.74 -13.95 22.43
C HIS A 211 -5.07 -14.52 22.96
N ARG A 212 -5.99 -13.69 23.47
CA ARG A 212 -7.35 -14.11 23.87
C ARG A 212 -8.14 -14.73 22.71
N LEU A 213 -7.93 -14.24 21.49
CA LEU A 213 -8.53 -14.79 20.26
C LEU A 213 -7.80 -16.04 19.75
N GLY A 214 -6.70 -16.41 20.41
CA GLY A 214 -5.84 -17.52 20.02
C GLY A 214 -4.91 -17.20 18.86
N LEU A 215 -4.71 -15.93 18.51
CA LEU A 215 -3.79 -15.49 17.47
C LEU A 215 -2.37 -15.31 18.02
N ASP A 216 -1.37 -15.48 17.18
CA ASP A 216 0.03 -15.23 17.50
C ASP A 216 0.29 -13.72 17.63
N THR A 217 1.06 -13.33 18.65
CA THR A 217 1.55 -11.95 18.81
C THR A 217 2.98 -11.86 18.30
N ALA A 218 3.25 -10.97 17.36
CA ALA A 218 4.58 -10.71 16.84
C ALA A 218 5.02 -9.26 17.13
N LEU A 219 6.33 -9.04 17.19
CA LEU A 219 6.92 -7.71 17.42
C LEU A 219 7.98 -7.41 16.36
N PHE A 220 7.80 -6.32 15.62
CA PHE A 220 8.83 -5.69 14.81
C PHE A 220 9.71 -4.83 15.72
N TYR A 221 10.96 -5.22 15.88
CA TYR A 221 11.91 -4.66 16.83
C TYR A 221 13.18 -4.22 16.11
N PRO A 222 13.29 -2.94 15.74
CA PRO A 222 14.49 -2.47 15.07
C PRO A 222 15.64 -2.26 16.05
N ALA A 223 16.82 -2.75 15.68
CA ALA A 223 18.05 -2.58 16.43
C ALA A 223 18.70 -1.23 16.05
N LEU A 224 18.41 -0.18 16.81
CA LEU A 224 18.70 1.22 16.42
C LEU A 224 20.07 1.74 16.87
N ARG A 225 20.76 1.04 17.77
CA ARG A 225 22.05 1.51 18.31
C ARG A 225 23.20 1.17 17.37
N ASP A 226 24.33 1.85 17.61
CA ASP A 226 25.60 1.49 17.01
C ASP A 226 26.28 0.39 17.83
N TYR A 227 26.16 -0.86 17.38
CA TYR A 227 26.65 -2.03 18.13
C TYR A 227 28.16 -2.25 18.03
N THR A 228 28.88 -1.42 17.27
CA THR A 228 30.35 -1.39 17.31
C THR A 228 30.89 -0.76 18.61
N LYS A 229 30.04 -0.01 19.33
CA LYS A 229 30.38 0.64 20.59
C LYS A 229 30.15 -0.28 21.79
N ALA A 230 31.14 -0.33 22.68
CA ALA A 230 31.08 -1.11 23.91
C ALA A 230 29.86 -0.72 24.79
N GLY A 231 29.17 -1.70 25.34
CA GLY A 231 28.00 -1.49 26.21
C GLY A 231 26.66 -1.38 25.47
N ASN A 232 26.66 -1.06 24.17
CA ASN A 232 25.39 -0.87 23.43
C ASN A 232 24.62 -2.19 23.25
N ALA A 233 25.32 -3.30 23.02
CA ALA A 233 24.68 -4.61 22.92
C ALA A 233 24.13 -5.07 24.28
N GLU A 234 24.81 -4.77 25.39
CA GLU A 234 24.31 -5.02 26.75
C GLU A 234 23.04 -4.23 27.03
N ALA A 235 23.04 -2.93 26.68
CA ALA A 235 21.89 -2.05 26.85
C ALA A 235 20.69 -2.51 26.01
N GLU A 236 20.92 -2.95 24.77
CA GLU A 236 19.88 -3.49 23.89
C GLU A 236 19.20 -4.73 24.47
N VAL A 237 20.01 -5.66 24.98
CA VAL A 237 19.50 -6.86 25.63
C VAL A 237 18.72 -6.48 26.90
N ALA A 238 19.19 -5.50 27.68
CA ALA A 238 18.49 -5.03 28.87
C ALA A 238 17.14 -4.41 28.54
N ASP A 239 17.07 -3.56 27.52
CA ASP A 239 15.83 -2.91 27.09
C ASP A 239 14.79 -3.91 26.58
N LEU A 240 15.20 -4.82 25.69
CA LEU A 240 14.31 -5.88 25.22
C LEU A 240 13.83 -6.73 26.41
N THR A 241 14.72 -7.10 27.33
CA THR A 241 14.34 -7.89 28.52
C THR A 241 13.30 -7.16 29.38
N ALA A 242 13.47 -5.84 29.58
CA ALA A 242 12.52 -5.03 30.35
C ALA A 242 11.16 -4.92 29.64
N LEU A 243 11.14 -4.83 28.30
CA LEU A 243 9.92 -4.85 27.52
C LEU A 243 9.22 -6.22 27.61
N LEU A 244 9.95 -7.31 27.39
CA LEU A 244 9.44 -8.68 27.44
C LEU A 244 8.81 -9.03 28.79
N ALA A 245 9.35 -8.49 29.89
CA ALA A 245 8.80 -8.68 31.24
C ALA A 245 7.38 -8.12 31.40
N LYS A 246 7.00 -7.10 30.62
CA LYS A 246 5.67 -6.47 30.65
C LYS A 246 4.66 -7.18 29.76
N LEU A 247 5.12 -7.91 28.74
CA LEU A 247 4.24 -8.52 27.74
C LEU A 247 3.56 -9.78 28.29
N PRO A 248 2.24 -9.94 28.08
CA PRO A 248 1.53 -11.15 28.46
C PRO A 248 1.85 -12.31 27.52
N ALA A 249 2.03 -12.04 26.22
CA ALA A 249 2.37 -13.03 25.20
C ALA A 249 3.24 -12.41 24.08
N LEU A 250 4.18 -13.20 23.57
CA LEU A 250 4.93 -12.91 22.36
C LEU A 250 5.39 -14.22 21.73
N ASP A 251 5.08 -14.40 20.46
CA ASP A 251 5.31 -15.63 19.68
C ASP A 251 6.40 -15.44 18.62
N ALA A 252 6.68 -14.21 18.18
CA ALA A 252 7.75 -13.95 17.22
C ALA A 252 8.35 -12.54 17.35
N LEU A 253 9.66 -12.45 17.19
CA LEU A 253 10.43 -11.20 17.14
C LEU A 253 11.06 -11.04 15.76
N TYR A 254 10.80 -9.92 15.09
CA TYR A 254 11.30 -9.59 13.76
C TYR A 254 12.30 -8.46 13.90
N ILE A 255 13.55 -8.69 13.49
CA ILE A 255 14.59 -7.67 13.50
C ILE A 255 14.96 -7.37 12.05
N PRO A 256 14.66 -6.17 11.53
CA PRO A 256 15.07 -5.79 10.19
C PRO A 256 16.60 -5.70 10.08
N GLY A 257 17.15 -6.02 8.91
CA GLY A 257 18.55 -5.74 8.59
C GLY A 257 18.84 -4.23 8.54
N GLY A 258 17.82 -3.44 8.18
CA GLY A 258 17.81 -1.98 8.22
C GLY A 258 16.46 -1.38 7.80
N ASP A 259 16.36 -0.05 7.77
CA ASP A 259 15.10 0.70 7.53
C ASP A 259 13.94 0.30 8.47
N PRO A 260 14.06 0.58 9.79
CA PRO A 260 15.17 1.28 10.44
C PRO A 260 16.24 0.34 11.04
N GLY A 261 17.39 0.93 11.37
CA GLY A 261 18.62 0.21 11.76
C GLY A 261 19.59 0.12 10.57
N HIS A 262 20.88 -0.11 10.86
CA HIS A 262 21.94 -0.21 9.85
C HIS A 262 23.08 -1.12 10.33
N THR A 263 22.75 -2.18 11.06
CA THR A 263 23.73 -3.02 11.74
C THR A 263 24.35 -4.02 10.76
N ALA A 264 25.67 -3.99 10.61
CA ALA A 264 26.39 -4.96 9.80
C ALA A 264 26.14 -6.39 10.30
N PRO A 265 26.06 -7.41 9.41
CA PRO A 265 25.79 -8.79 9.82
C PRO A 265 26.74 -9.35 10.88
N THR A 266 28.00 -8.93 10.86
CA THR A 266 29.02 -9.33 11.84
C THR A 266 28.68 -8.95 13.28
N ASP A 267 27.94 -7.87 13.47
CA ASP A 267 27.47 -7.40 14.79
C ASP A 267 26.01 -7.83 15.06
N LEU A 268 25.19 -7.88 13.99
CA LEU A 268 23.79 -8.25 14.07
C LEU A 268 23.59 -9.70 14.54
N PHE A 269 24.40 -10.65 14.08
CA PHE A 269 24.24 -12.07 14.46
C PHE A 269 24.56 -12.33 15.93
N PRO A 270 25.70 -11.87 16.48
CA PRO A 270 25.97 -11.98 17.91
C PRO A 270 24.91 -11.29 18.78
N LEU A 271 24.42 -10.12 18.36
CA LEU A 271 23.32 -9.44 19.04
C LEU A 271 22.04 -10.30 18.98
N GLY A 272 21.67 -10.78 17.80
CA GLY A 272 20.50 -11.62 17.56
C GLY A 272 20.48 -12.88 18.42
N GLU A 273 21.62 -13.54 18.64
CA GLU A 273 21.74 -14.69 19.54
C GLU A 273 21.40 -14.33 20.99
N ARG A 274 21.91 -13.19 21.47
CA ARG A 274 21.65 -12.70 22.83
C ARG A 274 20.17 -12.30 23.00
N LEU A 275 19.59 -11.62 22.01
CA LEU A 275 18.18 -11.24 22.01
C LEU A 275 17.28 -12.48 21.95
N ALA A 276 17.58 -13.47 21.10
CA ALA A 276 16.88 -14.75 21.06
C ALA A 276 16.93 -15.49 22.40
N THR A 277 18.07 -15.44 23.07
CA THR A 277 18.26 -16.05 24.38
C THR A 277 17.39 -15.36 25.43
N SER A 278 17.33 -14.02 25.46
CA SER A 278 16.45 -13.29 26.38
C SER A 278 14.96 -13.56 26.08
N LEU A 279 14.58 -13.49 24.79
CA LEU A 279 13.24 -13.80 24.30
C LEU A 279 12.76 -15.16 24.80
N ARG A 280 13.56 -16.22 24.60
CA ARG A 280 13.17 -17.59 24.93
C ARG A 280 13.20 -17.92 26.43
N ARG A 281 13.91 -17.14 27.25
CA ARG A 281 13.78 -17.25 28.72
C ARG A 281 12.36 -16.92 29.18
N ARG A 282 11.71 -15.94 28.54
CA ARG A 282 10.33 -15.55 28.87
C ARG A 282 9.28 -16.31 28.07
N PHE A 283 9.56 -16.56 26.78
CA PHE A 283 8.64 -17.19 25.83
C PHE A 283 9.35 -18.35 25.10
N PRO A 284 9.37 -19.56 25.67
CA PRO A 284 10.22 -20.67 25.20
C PRO A 284 10.03 -21.11 23.74
N LYS A 285 8.85 -20.84 23.17
CA LYS A 285 8.50 -21.20 21.79
C LYS A 285 8.63 -20.05 20.80
N ALA A 286 9.01 -18.85 21.26
CA ALA A 286 9.03 -17.68 20.40
C ALA A 286 10.10 -17.79 19.31
N GLU A 287 9.71 -17.38 18.11
CA GLU A 287 10.56 -17.30 16.93
C GLU A 287 11.39 -16.01 16.96
N LEU A 288 12.60 -16.04 16.40
CA LEU A 288 13.31 -14.82 16.03
C LEU A 288 13.64 -14.88 14.54
N LEU A 289 13.23 -13.86 13.80
CA LEU A 289 13.45 -13.72 12.36
C LEU A 289 14.31 -12.49 12.05
N LEU A 290 15.18 -12.62 11.06
CA LEU A 290 15.98 -11.52 10.50
C LEU A 290 15.58 -11.22 9.06
N SER A 291 15.81 -10.01 8.58
CA SER A 291 15.77 -9.69 7.15
C SER A 291 17.12 -9.21 6.62
N THR A 292 17.23 -9.17 5.30
CA THR A 292 18.35 -8.55 4.58
C THR A 292 18.04 -7.12 4.14
N GLN A 293 16.97 -6.52 4.69
CA GLN A 293 16.50 -5.18 4.35
C GLN A 293 17.65 -4.17 4.48
N GLY A 294 17.78 -3.28 3.49
CA GLY A 294 18.74 -2.18 3.50
C GLY A 294 20.21 -2.57 3.25
N PHE A 295 20.57 -3.87 3.23
CA PHE A 295 21.95 -4.27 2.99
C PHE A 295 22.42 -3.93 1.57
N ASP A 296 23.66 -3.46 1.50
CA ASP A 296 24.41 -3.35 0.27
C ASP A 296 24.92 -4.73 -0.20
N ALA A 297 25.61 -4.80 -1.33
CA ALA A 297 26.06 -6.10 -1.85
C ALA A 297 27.07 -6.80 -0.91
N ALA A 298 27.90 -6.03 -0.21
CA ALA A 298 28.89 -6.58 0.72
C ALA A 298 28.22 -7.11 1.99
N GLY A 299 27.28 -6.35 2.56
CA GLY A 299 26.45 -6.73 3.69
C GLY A 299 25.61 -7.98 3.39
N LEU A 300 24.99 -8.05 2.21
CA LEU A 300 24.26 -9.25 1.80
C LEU A 300 25.16 -10.49 1.74
N ASN A 301 26.36 -10.37 1.20
CA ASN A 301 27.34 -11.47 1.17
C ASN A 301 27.77 -11.88 2.59
N ALA A 302 28.03 -10.91 3.48
CA ALA A 302 28.37 -11.17 4.87
C ALA A 302 27.21 -11.86 5.61
N PHE A 303 25.96 -11.47 5.35
CA PHE A 303 24.78 -12.11 5.91
C PHE A 303 24.69 -13.59 5.52
N HIS A 304 24.90 -13.91 4.23
CA HIS A 304 24.92 -15.30 3.79
C HIS A 304 26.08 -16.10 4.38
N ALA A 305 27.25 -15.47 4.59
CA ALA A 305 28.37 -16.12 5.26
C ALA A 305 28.04 -16.47 6.72
N GLU A 306 27.30 -15.62 7.43
CA GLU A 306 26.80 -15.93 8.78
C GLU A 306 25.74 -17.03 8.76
N LEU A 307 24.81 -17.03 7.81
CA LEU A 307 23.81 -18.10 7.65
C LEU A 307 24.45 -19.46 7.35
N ALA A 308 25.56 -19.49 6.61
CA ALA A 308 26.29 -20.73 6.31
C ALA A 308 26.80 -21.45 7.58
N LYS A 309 26.96 -20.73 8.69
CA LYS A 309 27.30 -21.29 10.01
C LYS A 309 26.14 -22.03 10.68
N ARG A 310 24.93 -21.94 10.10
CA ARG A 310 23.67 -22.56 10.59
C ARG A 310 23.37 -22.24 12.06
N PRO A 311 23.26 -20.95 12.44
CA PRO A 311 22.87 -20.58 13.80
C PRO A 311 21.54 -21.22 14.21
N ARG A 312 21.54 -21.97 15.32
CA ARG A 312 20.36 -22.64 15.87
C ARG A 312 19.38 -21.69 16.56
N TRP A 313 19.85 -20.51 16.94
CA TRP A 313 19.01 -19.51 17.60
C TRP A 313 18.07 -18.79 16.62
N LEU A 314 18.38 -18.79 15.32
CA LEU A 314 17.58 -18.15 14.27
C LEU A 314 16.45 -19.08 13.84
N SER A 315 15.22 -18.55 13.78
CA SER A 315 14.02 -19.34 13.45
C SER A 315 13.61 -19.25 11.98
N GLY A 316 13.95 -18.16 11.30
CA GLY A 316 13.55 -17.92 9.91
C GLY A 316 14.04 -16.58 9.41
N LEU A 317 13.73 -16.28 8.16
CA LEU A 317 14.01 -14.99 7.54
C LEU A 317 12.71 -14.36 7.04
N PHE A 318 12.67 -13.03 7.02
CA PHE A 318 11.59 -12.31 6.34
C PHE A 318 12.13 -11.45 5.20
N VAL A 319 11.36 -11.35 4.11
CA VAL A 319 11.74 -10.69 2.86
C VAL A 319 10.69 -9.64 2.51
N GLY A 320 11.07 -8.37 2.49
CA GLY A 320 10.16 -7.23 2.33
C GLY A 320 10.78 -6.09 1.53
N PRO A 321 10.31 -4.84 1.73
CA PRO A 321 10.86 -3.65 1.10
C PRO A 321 12.39 -3.54 1.25
N GLN A 322 13.03 -2.76 0.38
CA GLN A 322 14.48 -2.50 0.38
C GLN A 322 15.36 -3.77 0.44
N THR A 323 14.90 -4.87 -0.15
CA THR A 323 15.69 -6.10 -0.26
C THR A 323 16.22 -6.23 -1.68
N ARG A 324 17.55 -6.40 -1.80
CA ARG A 324 18.26 -6.45 -3.08
C ARG A 324 17.93 -7.70 -3.92
N ASP A 325 17.77 -8.83 -3.25
CA ASP A 325 17.51 -10.10 -3.91
C ASP A 325 16.00 -10.36 -4.03
N SER A 326 15.59 -10.92 -5.17
CA SER A 326 14.21 -11.42 -5.32
C SER A 326 13.93 -12.56 -4.33
N LEU A 327 12.65 -12.85 -4.05
CA LEU A 327 12.30 -14.02 -3.22
C LEU A 327 12.86 -15.32 -3.81
N ALA A 328 12.80 -15.49 -5.14
CA ALA A 328 13.37 -16.67 -5.81
C ALA A 328 14.89 -16.79 -5.57
N THR A 329 15.60 -15.66 -5.58
CA THR A 329 17.03 -15.61 -5.25
C THR A 329 17.27 -15.97 -3.78
N HIS A 330 16.45 -15.48 -2.86
CA HIS A 330 16.51 -15.89 -1.44
C HIS A 330 16.30 -17.40 -1.28
N VAL A 331 15.27 -17.97 -1.93
CA VAL A 331 15.00 -19.42 -1.91
C VAL A 331 16.22 -20.20 -2.40
N ALA A 332 16.83 -19.76 -3.52
CA ALA A 332 18.00 -20.43 -4.10
C ALA A 332 19.23 -20.36 -3.17
N ARG A 333 19.44 -19.24 -2.46
CA ARG A 333 20.61 -19.03 -1.60
C ARG A 333 20.48 -19.64 -0.21
N VAL A 334 19.27 -19.61 0.36
CA VAL A 334 19.00 -20.09 1.73
C VAL A 334 18.64 -21.58 1.74
N GLY A 335 17.98 -22.07 0.68
CA GLY A 335 17.48 -23.43 0.60
C GLY A 335 16.47 -23.74 1.72
N GLU A 336 16.47 -24.97 2.20
CA GLU A 336 15.57 -25.44 3.28
C GLU A 336 16.09 -25.12 4.70
N ALA A 337 17.24 -24.44 4.83
CA ALA A 337 17.88 -24.22 6.13
C ALA A 337 17.06 -23.32 7.06
N TYR A 338 16.39 -22.31 6.49
CA TYR A 338 15.54 -21.37 7.22
C TYR A 338 14.26 -21.12 6.43
N PRO A 339 13.08 -21.19 7.06
CA PRO A 339 11.84 -20.81 6.38
C PRO A 339 11.85 -19.31 6.03
N LEU A 340 11.34 -19.00 4.85
CA LEU A 340 11.15 -17.62 4.39
C LEU A 340 9.71 -17.18 4.60
N GLU A 341 9.54 -15.97 5.11
CA GLU A 341 8.26 -15.31 5.28
C GLU A 341 8.25 -14.00 4.50
N THR A 342 7.21 -13.76 3.72
CA THR A 342 7.13 -12.53 2.92
C THR A 342 6.56 -11.39 3.77
N TYR A 343 7.11 -10.21 3.60
CA TYR A 343 6.71 -9.01 4.30
C TYR A 343 6.23 -7.95 3.29
N PRO A 344 5.11 -8.20 2.57
CA PRO A 344 4.71 -7.38 1.43
C PRO A 344 4.16 -6.03 1.86
N ASP A 345 4.63 -4.97 1.20
CA ASP A 345 4.05 -3.62 1.29
C ASP A 345 2.66 -3.57 0.63
N THR A 346 1.63 -3.26 1.42
CA THR A 346 0.27 -3.08 0.91
C THR A 346 -0.17 -1.62 0.85
N ALA A 347 0.60 -0.70 1.43
CA ALA A 347 0.20 0.66 1.71
C ALA A 347 0.70 1.68 0.68
N HIS A 348 1.88 1.46 0.10
CA HIS A 348 2.53 2.48 -0.72
C HIS A 348 2.27 2.31 -2.23
N THR A 349 2.17 3.42 -2.95
CA THR A 349 1.94 3.48 -4.41
C THR A 349 3.17 3.90 -5.22
N MET A 350 4.11 4.59 -4.59
CA MET A 350 5.36 5.08 -5.17
C MET A 350 6.46 5.02 -4.11
N HIS A 351 7.73 5.07 -4.52
CA HIS A 351 8.86 4.94 -3.59
C HIS A 351 8.70 3.70 -2.67
N ALA A 352 8.25 2.59 -3.26
CA ALA A 352 7.66 1.44 -2.58
C ALA A 352 8.23 0.11 -3.08
N GLN A 353 7.93 -0.99 -2.39
CA GLN A 353 8.26 -2.34 -2.87
C GLN A 353 7.53 -2.72 -4.17
N PHE A 354 6.28 -2.24 -4.33
CA PHE A 354 5.44 -2.52 -5.48
C PHE A 354 4.82 -1.22 -6.03
N PRO A 355 5.59 -0.38 -6.72
CA PRO A 355 5.06 0.86 -7.29
C PRO A 355 3.89 0.58 -8.24
N ILE A 356 2.99 1.55 -8.41
CA ILE A 356 1.94 1.46 -9.44
C ILE A 356 2.62 1.49 -10.81
N PRO A 357 2.44 0.47 -11.67
CA PRO A 357 3.01 0.49 -13.00
C PRO A 357 2.30 1.55 -13.86
N ASP A 358 3.08 2.23 -14.70
CA ASP A 358 2.57 3.22 -15.66
C ASP A 358 1.70 4.32 -14.98
N TRP A 359 2.06 4.73 -13.76
CA TRP A 359 1.21 5.64 -12.99
C TRP A 359 1.33 7.07 -13.50
N HIS A 360 0.22 7.60 -14.02
CA HIS A 360 0.22 8.93 -14.61
C HIS A 360 0.65 10.02 -13.59
N PRO A 361 1.57 10.94 -13.93
CA PRO A 361 2.12 11.93 -13.00
C PRO A 361 1.09 12.77 -12.26
N ALA A 362 -0.02 13.14 -12.91
CA ALA A 362 -1.11 13.87 -12.26
C ALA A 362 -1.71 13.14 -11.04
N PHE A 363 -1.82 11.80 -11.09
CA PHE A 363 -2.25 11.01 -9.93
C PHE A 363 -1.14 10.87 -8.91
N ALA A 364 0.08 10.55 -9.34
CA ALA A 364 1.22 10.38 -8.43
C ALA A 364 1.46 11.65 -7.60
N LEU A 365 1.44 12.82 -8.25
CA LEU A 365 1.69 14.12 -7.63
C LEU A 365 0.63 14.50 -6.59
N THR A 366 -0.65 14.28 -6.92
CA THR A 366 -1.79 14.70 -6.09
C THR A 366 -2.10 13.69 -5.00
N GLN A 367 -2.20 12.40 -5.34
CA GLN A 367 -2.57 11.35 -4.39
C GLN A 367 -1.42 10.91 -3.48
N GLY A 368 -0.18 11.08 -3.94
CA GLY A 368 1.02 10.83 -3.15
C GLY A 368 1.25 9.35 -2.84
N ARG A 369 2.01 9.10 -1.78
CA ARG A 369 2.61 7.80 -1.47
C ARG A 369 1.68 6.82 -0.76
N GLU A 370 0.75 7.30 0.09
CA GLU A 370 -0.12 6.48 0.94
C GLU A 370 -1.63 6.75 0.72
N PRO A 371 -2.14 6.84 -0.52
CA PRO A 371 -3.56 7.04 -0.77
C PRO A 371 -4.37 5.77 -0.46
N VAL A 372 -5.70 5.90 -0.46
CA VAL A 372 -6.61 4.74 -0.53
C VAL A 372 -6.38 4.02 -1.86
N ASN A 373 -5.90 2.78 -1.84
CA ASN A 373 -5.32 2.11 -3.00
C ASN A 373 -5.80 0.67 -3.21
N PRO A 374 -7.12 0.40 -3.38
CA PRO A 374 -7.56 -0.95 -3.71
C PRO A 374 -6.98 -1.40 -5.05
N ARG A 375 -6.22 -2.51 -5.06
CA ARG A 375 -5.59 -3.07 -6.27
C ARG A 375 -5.89 -4.56 -6.44
N PRO A 376 -7.12 -4.97 -6.79
CA PRO A 376 -7.49 -6.38 -6.92
C PRO A 376 -6.57 -7.22 -7.82
N ALA A 377 -6.35 -6.79 -9.07
CA ALA A 377 -5.56 -7.54 -10.03
C ALA A 377 -4.07 -7.53 -9.66
N ALA A 378 -3.52 -6.37 -9.29
CA ALA A 378 -2.12 -6.26 -8.92
C ALA A 378 -1.80 -7.06 -7.64
N THR A 379 -2.63 -6.98 -6.60
CA THR A 379 -2.45 -7.74 -5.36
C THR A 379 -2.50 -9.25 -5.61
N GLN A 380 -3.40 -9.71 -6.49
CA GLN A 380 -3.45 -11.12 -6.88
C GLN A 380 -2.16 -11.55 -7.60
N ARG A 381 -1.64 -10.73 -8.52
CA ARG A 381 -0.38 -10.99 -9.22
C ARG A 381 0.82 -11.02 -8.27
N ILE A 382 0.89 -10.06 -7.34
CA ILE A 382 1.95 -9.97 -6.32
C ILE A 382 1.90 -11.19 -5.40
N PHE A 383 0.72 -11.59 -4.92
CA PHE A 383 0.57 -12.79 -4.09
C PHE A 383 1.09 -14.05 -4.81
N GLN A 384 0.74 -14.22 -6.08
CA GLN A 384 1.22 -15.33 -6.91
C GLN A 384 2.74 -15.30 -7.12
N TYR A 385 3.32 -14.10 -7.25
CA TYR A 385 4.76 -13.90 -7.38
C TYR A 385 5.52 -14.27 -6.10
N LEU A 386 4.99 -13.89 -4.93
CA LEU A 386 5.66 -14.05 -3.63
C LEU A 386 5.35 -15.37 -2.91
N ARG A 387 4.30 -16.10 -3.31
CA ARG A 387 3.93 -17.35 -2.63
C ARG A 387 4.98 -18.48 -2.77
N PRO A 388 5.59 -18.73 -3.95
CA PRO A 388 6.50 -19.86 -4.12
C PRO A 388 7.70 -19.79 -3.17
N GLY A 389 7.94 -20.86 -2.41
CA GLY A 389 9.07 -20.96 -1.46
C GLY A 389 8.88 -20.19 -0.15
N SER A 390 7.74 -19.53 0.06
CA SER A 390 7.38 -18.85 1.32
C SER A 390 6.47 -19.72 2.19
N ARG A 391 6.63 -19.64 3.52
CA ARG A 391 5.69 -20.24 4.49
C ARG A 391 4.43 -19.41 4.72
N GLY A 392 4.40 -18.17 4.20
CA GLY A 392 3.30 -17.23 4.37
C GLY A 392 3.76 -15.79 4.46
N PHE A 393 2.92 -14.93 5.02
CA PHE A 393 3.13 -13.49 4.97
C PHE A 393 2.76 -12.76 6.26
N VAL A 394 3.39 -11.61 6.47
CA VAL A 394 2.91 -10.52 7.33
C VAL A 394 2.87 -9.26 6.50
N THR A 395 1.67 -8.77 6.15
CA THR A 395 1.52 -7.54 5.36
C THR A 395 2.00 -6.32 6.14
N TYR A 396 2.80 -5.47 5.49
CA TYR A 396 3.19 -4.16 5.99
C TYR A 396 2.13 -3.13 5.60
N SER A 397 1.54 -2.49 6.62
CA SER A 397 0.45 -1.53 6.49
C SER A 397 0.74 -0.27 7.29
N GLU A 398 0.33 0.89 6.76
CA GLU A 398 0.45 2.18 7.44
C GLU A 398 -0.87 2.66 8.06
N GLY A 399 -1.96 1.90 7.92
CA GLY A 399 -3.23 2.22 8.56
C GLY A 399 -4.43 1.63 7.84
N VAL A 400 -5.45 2.46 7.59
CA VAL A 400 -6.70 2.01 6.95
C VAL A 400 -6.71 2.16 5.43
N ASN A 401 -5.78 2.92 4.84
CA ASN A 401 -5.77 3.21 3.41
C ASN A 401 -5.68 1.94 2.53
N ASP A 402 -5.05 0.89 3.04
CA ASP A 402 -4.82 -0.38 2.36
C ASP A 402 -5.73 -1.52 2.84
N ASP A 403 -6.86 -1.20 3.49
CA ASP A 403 -7.80 -2.18 4.06
C ASP A 403 -8.25 -3.26 3.07
N TRP A 404 -8.51 -2.87 1.82
CA TRP A 404 -8.83 -3.81 0.74
C TRP A 404 -7.68 -4.79 0.49
N ASN A 405 -6.45 -4.28 0.31
CA ASN A 405 -5.29 -5.09 -0.05
C ASN A 405 -5.02 -6.11 1.06
N VAL A 406 -5.00 -5.67 2.33
CA VAL A 406 -4.83 -6.56 3.50
C VAL A 406 -5.92 -7.63 3.55
N THR A 407 -7.18 -7.26 3.30
CA THR A 407 -8.29 -8.23 3.24
C THR A 407 -8.06 -9.26 2.15
N GLN A 408 -7.66 -8.82 0.96
CA GLN A 408 -7.40 -9.71 -0.17
C GLN A 408 -6.24 -10.67 0.12
N TRP A 409 -5.17 -10.22 0.76
CA TRP A 409 -4.08 -11.08 1.24
C TRP A 409 -4.57 -12.19 2.16
N PHE A 410 -5.45 -11.89 3.13
CA PHE A 410 -6.02 -12.93 3.99
C PHE A 410 -6.88 -13.94 3.23
N ARG A 411 -7.70 -13.49 2.28
CA ARG A 411 -8.54 -14.40 1.48
C ARG A 411 -7.71 -15.29 0.56
N LEU A 412 -6.66 -14.74 -0.07
CA LEU A 412 -5.72 -15.52 -0.89
C LEU A 412 -4.86 -16.46 -0.04
N GLY A 413 -4.49 -16.05 1.18
CA GLY A 413 -3.81 -16.90 2.16
C GLY A 413 -4.68 -18.08 2.64
N TRP A 414 -5.99 -17.90 2.69
CA TRP A 414 -6.94 -18.98 2.98
C TRP A 414 -7.06 -19.91 1.78
N ASN A 415 -7.44 -19.37 0.62
CA ASN A 415 -7.57 -20.12 -0.63
C ASN A 415 -7.01 -19.29 -1.81
N PRO A 416 -5.82 -19.65 -2.32
CA PRO A 416 -5.14 -18.97 -3.43
C PRO A 416 -5.91 -18.96 -4.75
N ALA A 417 -6.92 -19.83 -4.91
CA ALA A 417 -7.75 -19.90 -6.11
C ALA A 417 -8.98 -18.99 -6.06
N THR A 418 -9.24 -18.30 -4.94
CA THR A 418 -10.40 -17.42 -4.79
C THR A 418 -10.28 -16.24 -5.75
N ALA A 419 -11.32 -16.00 -6.55
CA ALA A 419 -11.32 -14.92 -7.52
C ALA A 419 -11.54 -13.56 -6.84
N SER A 420 -10.93 -12.50 -7.37
CA SER A 420 -10.99 -11.16 -6.78
C SER A 420 -12.41 -10.59 -6.66
N ASN A 421 -13.30 -10.93 -7.59
CA ASN A 421 -14.73 -10.56 -7.52
C ASN A 421 -15.48 -11.29 -6.39
N GLU A 422 -15.15 -12.54 -6.10
CA GLU A 422 -15.69 -13.28 -4.97
C GLU A 422 -15.22 -12.68 -3.65
N ILE A 423 -13.94 -12.31 -3.56
CA ILE A 423 -13.38 -11.57 -2.43
C ILE A 423 -14.12 -10.23 -2.23
N ALA A 424 -14.45 -9.54 -3.33
CA ALA A 424 -15.17 -8.27 -3.27
C ALA A 424 -16.62 -8.45 -2.79
N ALA A 425 -17.30 -9.52 -3.21
CA ALA A 425 -18.63 -9.86 -2.70
C ALA A 425 -18.61 -10.25 -1.21
N ASP A 426 -17.58 -11.00 -0.79
CA ASP A 426 -17.30 -11.34 0.61
C ASP A 426 -17.10 -10.08 1.45
N TYR A 427 -16.28 -9.14 0.97
CA TYR A 427 -16.04 -7.85 1.61
C TYR A 427 -17.33 -7.03 1.71
N ALA A 428 -18.11 -6.96 0.62
CA ALA A 428 -19.38 -6.26 0.57
C ALA A 428 -20.34 -6.76 1.66
N ARG A 429 -20.55 -8.08 1.76
CA ARG A 429 -21.41 -8.69 2.79
C ARG A 429 -20.86 -8.50 4.20
N MET A 430 -19.54 -8.46 4.35
CA MET A 430 -18.92 -8.38 5.67
C MET A 430 -18.94 -6.95 6.25
N PHE A 431 -18.72 -5.93 5.42
CA PHE A 431 -18.43 -4.57 5.88
C PHE A 431 -19.34 -3.46 5.32
N VAL A 432 -20.01 -3.70 4.19
CA VAL A 432 -20.78 -2.65 3.49
C VAL A 432 -22.29 -2.92 3.51
N GLY A 433 -22.71 -4.17 3.36
CA GLY A 433 -24.11 -4.58 3.29
C GLY A 433 -24.82 -4.29 1.97
N ASP A 434 -24.10 -3.78 0.96
CA ASP A 434 -24.59 -3.59 -0.41
C ASP A 434 -23.69 -4.35 -1.38
N LEU A 435 -24.23 -5.36 -2.07
CA LEU A 435 -23.48 -6.18 -3.03
C LEU A 435 -23.02 -5.40 -4.27
N GLY A 436 -23.61 -4.25 -4.57
CA GLY A 436 -23.11 -3.35 -5.63
C GLY A 436 -21.66 -2.91 -5.39
N PHE A 437 -21.21 -2.93 -4.13
CA PHE A 437 -19.82 -2.65 -3.77
C PHE A 437 -18.82 -3.60 -4.44
N ALA A 438 -19.21 -4.82 -4.79
CA ALA A 438 -18.28 -5.81 -5.36
C ALA A 438 -17.60 -5.36 -6.67
N ALA A 439 -18.19 -4.40 -7.39
CA ALA A 439 -17.59 -3.81 -8.59
C ALA A 439 -16.58 -2.69 -8.30
N VAL A 440 -16.62 -2.08 -7.10
CA VAL A 440 -15.87 -0.86 -6.77
C VAL A 440 -14.35 -1.06 -6.76
N PRO A 441 -13.78 -2.09 -6.11
CA PRO A 441 -12.32 -2.24 -6.05
C PRO A 441 -11.67 -2.32 -7.45
N MET A 442 -12.28 -3.08 -8.37
CA MET A 442 -11.76 -3.25 -9.73
C MET A 442 -11.93 -1.95 -10.55
N ALA A 443 -13.04 -1.23 -10.37
CA ALA A 443 -13.28 0.05 -11.02
C ALA A 443 -12.23 1.09 -10.60
N LEU A 444 -11.91 1.17 -9.30
CA LEU A 444 -10.90 2.08 -8.76
C LEU A 444 -9.46 1.72 -9.17
N GLU A 445 -9.13 0.44 -9.32
CA GLU A 445 -7.86 0.04 -9.92
C GLU A 445 -7.79 0.44 -11.41
N GLY A 446 -8.91 0.33 -12.14
CA GLY A 446 -9.04 0.76 -13.53
C GLY A 446 -8.92 2.28 -13.73
N ASN A 447 -9.31 3.09 -12.75
CA ASN A 447 -9.16 4.55 -12.82
C ASN A 447 -7.69 4.99 -13.00
N TRP A 448 -6.73 4.26 -12.43
CA TRP A 448 -5.31 4.57 -12.48
C TRP A 448 -4.60 4.08 -13.74
N ARG A 449 -5.29 3.44 -14.67
CA ARG A 449 -4.70 2.96 -15.93
C ARG A 449 -4.81 4.02 -17.03
N GLY A 450 -3.66 4.36 -17.62
CA GLY A 450 -3.57 5.28 -18.73
C GLY A 450 -3.89 6.74 -18.35
N ASP A 451 -4.24 7.53 -19.36
CA ASP A 451 -4.49 8.96 -19.22
C ASP A 451 -5.79 9.26 -18.43
N PRO A 452 -5.73 9.95 -17.27
CA PRO A 452 -6.92 10.32 -16.51
C PRO A 452 -7.88 11.20 -17.31
N ALA A 453 -7.37 12.06 -18.20
CA ALA A 453 -8.20 12.95 -19.03
C ALA A 453 -8.98 12.17 -20.10
N ALA A 454 -8.45 11.06 -20.60
CA ALA A 454 -9.11 10.20 -21.59
C ALA A 454 -10.00 9.10 -20.94
N ASN A 455 -9.78 8.78 -19.67
CA ASN A 455 -10.48 7.69 -18.98
C ASN A 455 -11.88 8.08 -18.44
N ALA A 456 -12.91 7.97 -19.29
CA ALA A 456 -14.31 8.19 -18.89
C ALA A 456 -14.82 7.20 -17.82
N GLY A 457 -14.11 6.11 -17.57
CA GLY A 457 -14.41 5.17 -16.49
C GLY A 457 -14.36 5.81 -15.10
N ILE A 458 -13.57 6.87 -14.93
CA ILE A 458 -13.45 7.58 -13.64
C ILE A 458 -14.80 8.17 -13.19
N ASP A 459 -15.52 8.84 -14.09
CA ASP A 459 -16.82 9.44 -13.79
C ASP A 459 -17.90 8.36 -13.54
N ALA A 460 -17.79 7.23 -14.26
CA ALA A 460 -18.63 6.06 -14.05
C ALA A 460 -18.37 5.40 -12.68
N THR A 461 -17.11 5.35 -12.23
CA THR A 461 -16.72 4.86 -10.91
C THR A 461 -17.26 5.75 -9.79
N LEU A 462 -17.19 7.07 -9.94
CA LEU A 462 -17.82 8.00 -8.99
C LEU A 462 -19.33 7.74 -8.89
N THR A 463 -20.01 7.67 -10.03
CA THR A 463 -21.45 7.37 -10.10
C THR A 463 -21.81 6.03 -9.44
N LEU A 464 -20.98 5.00 -9.66
CA LEU A 464 -21.16 3.68 -9.04
C LEU A 464 -21.14 3.79 -7.50
N VAL A 465 -20.15 4.49 -6.95
CA VAL A 465 -19.96 4.60 -5.51
C VAL A 465 -21.04 5.48 -4.85
N GLU A 466 -21.52 6.53 -5.52
CA GLU A 466 -22.63 7.38 -5.06
C GLU A 466 -23.98 6.64 -4.99
N ARG A 467 -24.16 5.62 -5.84
CA ARG A 467 -25.39 4.81 -5.88
C ARG A 467 -25.47 3.77 -4.78
N LEU A 468 -24.36 3.45 -4.12
CA LEU A 468 -24.35 2.47 -3.04
C LEU A 468 -25.25 2.91 -1.90
N ARG A 469 -25.93 1.94 -1.29
CA ARG A 469 -26.80 2.08 -0.12
C ARG A 469 -26.28 1.14 0.98
N PRO A 470 -25.20 1.54 1.69
CA PRO A 470 -24.64 0.72 2.75
C PRO A 470 -25.67 0.42 3.82
N ALA A 471 -25.56 -0.75 4.44
CA ALA A 471 -26.40 -1.13 5.56
C ALA A 471 -26.16 -0.21 6.77
N ALA A 472 -27.13 -0.14 7.68
CA ALA A 472 -27.05 0.72 8.87
C ALA A 472 -25.85 0.43 9.78
N TRP A 473 -25.36 -0.82 9.77
CA TRP A 473 -24.19 -1.27 10.53
C TRP A 473 -22.85 -1.06 9.80
N ALA A 474 -22.87 -0.59 8.54
CA ALA A 474 -21.65 -0.35 7.77
C ALA A 474 -20.81 0.76 8.43
N ASP A 475 -19.49 0.55 8.42
CA ASP A 475 -18.55 1.43 9.10
C ASP A 475 -17.85 2.42 8.14
N TRP A 476 -16.70 2.94 8.55
CA TRP A 476 -15.90 3.90 7.79
C TRP A 476 -15.42 3.39 6.42
N ARG A 477 -15.42 2.07 6.17
CA ARG A 477 -14.84 1.48 4.96
C ARG A 477 -15.44 2.03 3.68
N ILE A 478 -16.77 2.22 3.62
CA ILE A 478 -17.40 2.80 2.42
C ILE A 478 -16.87 4.20 2.09
N ASP A 479 -16.49 4.97 3.12
CA ASP A 479 -16.03 6.33 2.94
C ASP A 479 -14.62 6.40 2.36
N LEU A 480 -13.79 5.38 2.55
CA LEU A 480 -12.49 5.29 1.86
C LEU A 480 -12.68 5.29 0.34
N TYR A 481 -13.62 4.46 -0.14
CA TYR A 481 -13.85 4.30 -1.57
C TYR A 481 -14.59 5.50 -2.17
N ARG A 482 -15.47 6.15 -1.41
CA ARG A 482 -16.06 7.46 -1.78
C ARG A 482 -14.97 8.51 -1.92
N TYR A 483 -14.11 8.64 -0.92
CA TYR A 483 -12.99 9.59 -0.94
C TYR A 483 -12.14 9.38 -2.19
N ARG A 484 -11.75 8.13 -2.45
CA ARG A 484 -10.92 7.79 -3.59
C ARG A 484 -11.60 8.06 -4.94
N ALA A 485 -12.87 7.69 -5.11
CA ALA A 485 -13.60 7.93 -6.35
C ALA A 485 -13.79 9.44 -6.62
N THR A 486 -14.13 10.22 -5.60
CA THR A 486 -14.24 11.69 -5.69
C THR A 486 -12.89 12.32 -6.03
N TYR A 487 -11.80 11.84 -5.44
CA TYR A 487 -10.45 12.32 -5.73
C TYR A 487 -10.07 12.06 -7.19
N ASP A 488 -10.31 10.84 -7.70
CA ASP A 488 -9.98 10.50 -9.08
C ASP A 488 -10.73 11.39 -10.09
N ALA A 489 -12.02 11.64 -9.86
CA ALA A 489 -12.84 12.53 -10.67
C ALA A 489 -12.36 13.99 -10.61
N LEU A 490 -11.96 14.46 -9.42
CA LEU A 490 -11.38 15.80 -9.24
C LEU A 490 -10.12 15.96 -10.09
N VAL A 491 -9.18 15.00 -10.02
CA VAL A 491 -7.93 15.02 -10.81
C VAL A 491 -8.24 15.00 -12.31
N ARG A 492 -9.14 14.13 -12.77
CA ARG A 492 -9.56 14.05 -14.18
C ARG A 492 -10.03 15.39 -14.72
N HIS A 493 -11.01 16.02 -14.07
CA HIS A 493 -11.59 17.27 -14.57
C HIS A 493 -10.59 18.44 -14.53
N ARG A 494 -9.76 18.51 -13.48
CA ARG A 494 -8.69 19.52 -13.40
C ARG A 494 -7.63 19.30 -14.48
N LEU A 495 -7.23 18.06 -14.74
CA LEU A 495 -6.23 17.72 -15.77
C LEU A 495 -6.70 18.09 -17.18
N ILE A 496 -7.96 17.79 -17.52
CA ILE A 496 -8.56 18.18 -18.81
C ILE A 496 -8.41 19.70 -19.02
N ALA A 497 -8.90 20.49 -18.05
CA ALA A 497 -8.81 21.94 -18.13
C ALA A 497 -7.36 22.46 -18.11
N ALA A 498 -6.47 21.82 -17.34
CA ALA A 498 -5.06 22.19 -17.26
C ALA A 498 -4.35 22.02 -18.61
N ARG A 499 -4.60 20.91 -19.31
CA ARG A 499 -4.05 20.63 -20.65
C ARG A 499 -4.60 21.54 -21.73
N GLU A 500 -5.89 21.86 -21.71
CA GLU A 500 -6.48 22.84 -22.65
C GLU A 500 -5.83 24.22 -22.51
N ARG A 501 -5.64 24.68 -21.27
CA ARG A 501 -4.98 25.97 -20.96
C ARG A 501 -3.53 25.98 -21.41
N GLU A 502 -2.78 24.92 -21.08
CA GLU A 502 -1.38 24.81 -21.46
C GLU A 502 -1.18 24.67 -22.98
N GLY A 503 -2.00 23.87 -23.65
CA GLY A 503 -1.94 23.68 -25.09
C GLY A 503 -2.13 24.98 -25.86
N GLU A 504 -3.14 25.78 -25.48
CA GLU A 504 -3.40 27.10 -26.06
C GLU A 504 -2.26 28.09 -25.77
N ALA A 505 -1.77 28.12 -24.53
CA ALA A 505 -0.66 28.99 -24.16
C ALA A 505 0.61 28.67 -24.96
N ARG A 506 1.02 27.40 -25.02
CA ARG A 506 2.18 26.97 -25.79
C ARG A 506 2.01 27.21 -27.28
N TRP A 507 0.82 26.96 -27.83
CA TRP A 507 0.53 27.25 -29.24
C TRP A 507 0.74 28.72 -29.56
N THR A 508 0.22 29.61 -28.72
CA THR A 508 0.37 31.07 -28.86
C THR A 508 1.83 31.49 -28.75
N LEU A 509 2.58 30.94 -27.80
CA LEU A 509 4.01 31.24 -27.63
C LEU A 509 4.84 30.87 -28.86
N ARG A 510 4.50 29.77 -29.55
CA ARG A 510 5.16 29.42 -30.83
C ARG A 510 4.90 30.43 -31.94
N GLN A 511 3.81 31.21 -31.86
CA GLN A 511 3.52 32.25 -32.85
C GLN A 511 4.31 33.54 -32.62
N ALA A 512 5.10 33.67 -31.55
CA ALA A 512 5.77 34.92 -31.17
C ALA A 512 6.64 35.53 -32.28
N THR A 513 7.22 34.72 -33.16
CA THR A 513 8.00 35.18 -34.32
C THR A 513 7.13 35.80 -35.43
N ALA A 514 5.85 35.43 -35.51
CA ALA A 514 4.90 35.94 -36.49
C ALA A 514 4.05 37.10 -35.95
N ILE A 515 3.60 37.03 -34.69
CA ILE A 515 2.67 38.02 -34.09
C ILE A 515 3.33 39.01 -33.12
N GLY A 516 4.63 38.84 -32.87
CA GLY A 516 5.38 39.65 -31.90
C GLY A 516 5.37 39.06 -30.48
N ALA A 517 6.44 39.32 -29.74
CA ALA A 517 6.65 38.75 -28.41
C ALA A 517 5.56 39.15 -27.40
N GLU A 518 5.15 40.43 -27.40
CA GLU A 518 4.28 40.94 -26.33
C GLU A 518 2.85 40.44 -26.51
N ALA A 519 2.38 40.41 -27.76
CA ALA A 519 1.08 39.85 -28.11
C ALA A 519 1.00 38.36 -27.76
N ALA A 520 2.05 37.59 -28.09
CA ALA A 520 2.11 36.17 -27.73
C ALA A 520 2.13 35.95 -26.22
N ALA A 521 2.90 36.75 -25.47
CA ALA A 521 2.97 36.70 -24.02
C ALA A 521 1.63 37.01 -23.34
N VAL A 522 0.92 38.05 -23.81
CA VAL A 522 -0.41 38.42 -23.28
C VAL A 522 -1.43 37.30 -23.52
N ALA A 523 -1.50 36.77 -24.74
CA ALA A 523 -2.45 35.72 -25.07
C ALA A 523 -2.15 34.41 -24.33
N ALA A 524 -0.87 34.05 -24.14
CA ALA A 524 -0.50 32.88 -23.34
C ALA A 524 -0.91 33.02 -21.86
N ARG A 525 -0.69 34.20 -21.25
CA ARG A 525 -1.15 34.48 -19.87
C ARG A 525 -2.67 34.47 -19.76
N PHE A 526 -3.38 34.97 -20.77
CA PHE A 526 -4.83 34.91 -20.82
C PHE A 526 -5.35 33.47 -20.85
N ALA A 527 -4.75 32.60 -21.66
CA ALA A 527 -5.10 31.18 -21.71
C ALA A 527 -4.96 30.51 -20.34
N TYR A 528 -3.86 30.76 -19.61
CA TYR A 528 -3.64 30.23 -18.26
C TYR A 528 -4.57 30.81 -17.19
N ALA A 529 -5.06 32.04 -17.36
CA ALA A 529 -5.94 32.72 -16.40
C ALA A 529 -7.39 32.19 -16.40
N ARG A 530 -7.75 31.29 -17.32
CA ARG A 530 -9.09 30.70 -17.37
C ARG A 530 -9.42 29.92 -16.10
N SER A 531 -10.64 30.12 -15.61
CA SER A 531 -11.16 29.48 -14.40
C SER A 531 -11.31 27.96 -14.55
N GLU A 532 -11.30 27.26 -13.42
CA GLU A 532 -11.60 25.83 -13.37
C GLU A 532 -13.05 25.54 -13.81
N PRO A 533 -13.33 24.34 -14.36
CA PRO A 533 -14.69 23.91 -14.67
C PRO A 533 -15.60 23.90 -13.43
N ALA A 534 -16.90 24.17 -13.63
CA ALA A 534 -17.87 24.29 -12.53
C ALA A 534 -17.99 23.04 -11.64
N ILE A 535 -17.68 21.84 -12.17
CA ILE A 535 -17.72 20.56 -11.42
C ILE A 535 -16.61 20.44 -10.37
N VAL A 536 -15.51 21.19 -10.50
CA VAL A 536 -14.35 21.09 -9.62
C VAL A 536 -14.68 21.52 -8.19
N ALA A 537 -15.40 22.63 -8.01
CA ALA A 537 -15.71 23.15 -6.68
C ALA A 537 -16.60 22.21 -5.84
N PRO A 538 -17.70 21.63 -6.38
CA PRO A 538 -18.47 20.59 -5.68
C PRO A 538 -17.63 19.36 -5.31
N LEU A 539 -16.86 18.79 -6.25
CA LEU A 539 -16.02 17.62 -5.97
C LEU A 539 -15.01 17.90 -4.86
N ARG A 540 -14.41 19.09 -4.85
CA ARG A 540 -13.44 19.51 -3.83
C ARG A 540 -14.09 19.66 -2.44
N ALA A 541 -15.31 20.17 -2.37
CA ALA A 541 -16.08 20.30 -1.14
C ALA A 541 -16.52 18.93 -0.59
N ASP A 542 -16.97 18.04 -1.48
CA ASP A 542 -17.32 16.66 -1.13
C ASP A 542 -16.11 15.90 -0.61
N LEU A 543 -14.95 16.05 -1.27
CA LEU A 543 -13.69 15.44 -0.85
C LEU A 543 -13.31 15.84 0.58
N THR A 544 -13.39 17.13 0.92
CA THR A 544 -13.16 17.60 2.31
C THR A 544 -14.18 17.04 3.27
N THR A 545 -15.46 17.02 2.91
CA THR A 545 -16.54 16.50 3.77
C THR A 545 -16.33 15.01 4.09
N ILE A 546 -15.95 14.22 3.09
CA ILE A 546 -15.66 12.80 3.27
C ILE A 546 -14.39 12.62 4.13
N ALA A 547 -13.36 13.44 3.92
CA ALA A 547 -12.14 13.39 4.71
C ALA A 547 -12.39 13.65 6.20
N ASP A 548 -13.18 14.68 6.52
CA ASP A 548 -13.56 15.00 7.91
C ASP A 548 -14.36 13.84 8.54
N ARG A 549 -15.23 13.17 7.76
CA ARG A 549 -15.97 11.99 8.23
C ARG A 549 -15.06 10.79 8.48
N LEU A 550 -14.07 10.56 7.61
CA LEU A 550 -13.05 9.52 7.80
C LEU A 550 -12.18 9.79 9.03
N TRP A 551 -11.81 11.04 9.29
CA TRP A 551 -11.15 11.43 10.53
C TRP A 551 -12.01 11.11 11.76
N GLN A 552 -13.30 11.45 11.75
CA GLN A 552 -14.19 11.17 12.88
C GLN A 552 -14.40 9.68 13.15
N ARG A 553 -14.54 8.87 12.09
CA ARG A 553 -14.93 7.44 12.22
C ARG A 553 -13.74 6.47 12.26
N ALA A 554 -12.63 6.84 11.64
CA ALA A 554 -11.46 5.98 11.46
C ALA A 554 -10.14 6.69 11.73
N ARG A 555 -10.17 7.95 12.21
CA ARG A 555 -8.96 8.74 12.48
C ARG A 555 -7.98 8.80 11.30
N MET A 556 -8.50 8.74 10.08
CA MET A 556 -7.65 8.82 8.89
C MET A 556 -7.08 10.23 8.74
N GLN A 557 -5.75 10.32 8.66
CA GLN A 557 -5.00 11.57 8.71
C GLN A 557 -4.79 12.14 7.31
N LEU A 558 -5.87 12.56 6.64
CA LEU A 558 -5.83 13.01 5.25
C LEU A 558 -5.26 14.42 5.04
N SER A 559 -4.91 15.13 6.11
CA SER A 559 -4.36 16.49 6.07
C SER A 559 -3.49 16.74 7.31
N VAL A 560 -2.37 17.43 7.13
CA VAL A 560 -1.47 17.83 8.23
C VAL A 560 -2.19 18.78 9.16
N VAL A 561 -2.72 19.89 8.63
CA VAL A 561 -3.34 20.94 9.44
C VAL A 561 -4.68 20.50 10.03
N ARG A 562 -5.49 19.75 9.26
CA ARG A 562 -6.86 19.41 9.69
C ARG A 562 -6.93 18.14 10.55
N HIS A 563 -6.09 17.15 10.26
CA HIS A 563 -6.19 15.81 10.84
C HIS A 563 -4.92 15.38 11.59
N GLY A 564 -3.87 16.21 11.62
CA GLY A 564 -2.67 15.97 12.41
C GLY A 564 -1.67 14.98 11.80
N ALA A 565 -1.72 14.74 10.48
CA ALA A 565 -0.71 13.93 9.81
C ALA A 565 0.69 14.49 10.06
N SER A 566 1.69 13.62 10.26
CA SER A 566 3.06 14.06 10.56
C SER A 566 3.75 14.75 9.38
N HIS A 567 3.37 14.40 8.15
CA HIS A 567 3.86 15.04 6.92
C HIS A 567 2.91 14.76 5.75
N TRP A 568 2.97 15.56 4.68
CA TRP A 568 2.08 15.39 3.52
C TRP A 568 2.23 14.02 2.86
N GLU A 569 3.46 13.47 2.86
CA GLU A 569 3.77 12.17 2.24
C GLU A 569 3.13 10.98 2.99
N ARG A 570 2.68 11.20 4.24
CA ARG A 570 2.09 10.21 5.15
C ARG A 570 0.58 10.09 4.96
N GLY A 571 0.15 10.08 3.70
CA GLY A 571 -1.26 9.93 3.31
C GLY A 571 -2.10 11.20 3.41
N ALA A 572 -1.49 12.36 3.70
CA ALA A 572 -2.18 13.64 3.81
C ALA A 572 -2.48 14.31 2.45
N ASN A 573 -3.02 13.53 1.52
CA ASN A 573 -3.20 13.91 0.13
C ASN A 573 -4.35 14.91 -0.12
N LEU A 574 -5.18 15.22 0.89
CA LEU A 574 -6.15 16.32 0.79
C LEU A 574 -5.44 17.67 0.61
N ASP A 575 -4.28 17.82 1.24
CA ASP A 575 -3.47 19.04 1.17
C ASP A 575 -2.85 19.23 -0.23
N ARG A 576 -2.84 18.18 -1.05
CA ARG A 576 -2.35 18.19 -2.44
C ARG A 576 -3.44 18.18 -3.50
N ALA A 577 -4.72 18.19 -3.11
CA ALA A 577 -5.84 18.11 -4.06
C ALA A 577 -5.91 19.30 -5.04
N ASP A 578 -5.33 20.45 -4.65
CA ASP A 578 -5.43 21.72 -5.38
C ASP A 578 -4.14 22.13 -6.11
N ILE A 579 -3.05 21.35 -6.02
CA ILE A 579 -1.79 21.66 -6.71
C ILE A 579 -2.00 21.79 -8.21
N ALA A 580 -1.23 22.66 -8.87
CA ALA A 580 -1.31 22.84 -10.31
C ALA A 580 -0.97 21.55 -11.07
N LEU A 581 -1.65 21.33 -12.20
CA LEU A 581 -1.45 20.18 -13.10
C LEU A 581 -0.95 20.61 -14.49
N ASN A 582 -0.30 21.77 -14.56
CA ASN A 582 0.29 22.34 -15.76
C ASN A 582 1.51 23.20 -15.41
N ASP A 583 2.26 23.59 -16.44
CA ASP A 583 3.52 24.32 -16.30
C ASP A 583 3.35 25.84 -16.10
N ARG A 584 2.16 26.32 -15.69
CA ARG A 584 1.84 27.76 -15.69
C ARG A 584 2.92 28.61 -15.02
N THR A 585 3.27 28.29 -13.78
CA THR A 585 4.23 29.08 -12.98
C THR A 585 5.60 29.14 -13.66
N ALA A 586 6.11 27.99 -14.14
CA ALA A 586 7.38 27.91 -14.84
C ALA A 586 7.35 28.69 -16.18
N VAL A 587 6.26 28.56 -16.94
CA VAL A 587 6.09 29.22 -18.24
C VAL A 587 5.95 30.73 -18.07
N GLU A 588 5.16 31.22 -17.11
CA GLU A 588 5.01 32.65 -16.86
C GLU A 588 6.34 33.32 -16.42
N ALA A 589 7.14 32.63 -15.60
CA ALA A 589 8.49 33.06 -15.25
C ALA A 589 9.41 33.09 -16.47
N GLY A 590 9.34 32.06 -17.32
CA GLY A 590 10.08 31.99 -18.58
C GLY A 590 9.69 33.11 -19.55
N ILE A 591 8.40 33.45 -19.66
CA ILE A 591 7.91 34.58 -20.46
C ILE A 591 8.54 35.87 -19.93
N ALA A 592 8.45 36.13 -18.63
CA ALA A 592 9.02 37.35 -18.04
C ALA A 592 10.53 37.48 -18.31
N ALA A 593 11.27 36.39 -18.16
CA ALA A 593 12.70 36.36 -18.48
C ALA A 593 12.96 36.61 -19.97
N ALA A 594 12.19 36.01 -20.88
CA ALA A 594 12.32 36.17 -22.32
C ALA A 594 12.09 37.61 -22.78
N LEU A 595 11.07 38.29 -22.24
CA LEU A 595 10.73 39.68 -22.60
C LEU A 595 11.83 40.70 -22.25
N SER A 596 12.72 40.35 -21.31
CA SER A 596 13.86 41.21 -20.95
C SER A 596 15.02 41.17 -21.95
N ARG A 597 14.90 40.38 -23.03
CA ARG A 597 15.99 40.07 -23.96
C ARG A 597 15.67 40.57 -25.38
N PRO A 598 16.69 40.96 -26.16
CA PRO A 598 16.48 41.45 -27.53
C PRO A 598 15.92 40.39 -28.50
N ASP A 599 16.12 39.10 -28.18
CA ASP A 599 15.65 37.94 -28.94
C ASP A 599 14.35 37.33 -28.36
N ALA A 600 13.53 38.13 -27.67
CA ALA A 600 12.34 37.68 -26.94
C ALA A 600 11.44 36.74 -27.75
N ALA A 601 11.10 37.09 -29.00
CA ALA A 601 10.22 36.28 -29.84
C ALA A 601 10.76 34.85 -30.10
N ALA A 602 12.08 34.71 -30.29
CA ALA A 602 12.69 33.39 -30.47
C ALA A 602 12.71 32.58 -29.16
N ARG A 603 12.94 33.24 -28.02
CA ARG A 603 12.88 32.60 -26.70
C ARG A 603 11.48 32.13 -26.34
N LEU A 604 10.46 32.95 -26.60
CA LEU A 604 9.07 32.58 -26.40
C LEU A 604 8.67 31.40 -27.28
N HIS A 605 9.12 31.37 -28.55
CA HIS A 605 8.92 30.20 -29.39
C HIS A 605 9.52 28.93 -28.76
N ALA A 606 10.76 29.01 -28.23
CA ALA A 606 11.40 27.87 -27.58
C ALA A 606 10.62 27.38 -26.33
N ILE A 607 10.05 28.30 -25.54
CA ILE A 607 9.17 27.94 -24.41
C ILE A 607 7.89 27.24 -24.89
N GLY A 608 7.33 27.70 -26.01
CA GLY A 608 6.16 27.10 -26.65
C GLY A 608 6.42 25.77 -27.35
N ASP A 609 7.68 25.43 -27.65
CA ASP A 609 8.12 24.19 -28.30
C ASP A 609 9.09 23.40 -27.39
N PRO A 610 8.64 22.92 -26.21
CA PRO A 610 9.51 22.23 -25.26
C PRO A 610 10.09 20.92 -25.83
N TRP A 611 9.43 20.34 -26.83
CA TRP A 611 9.86 19.12 -27.53
C TRP A 611 10.97 19.37 -28.55
N ARG A 612 11.26 20.64 -28.86
CA ARG A 612 12.26 21.06 -29.87
C ARG A 612 11.98 20.45 -31.25
N ASN A 613 10.72 20.50 -31.68
CA ASN A 613 10.32 20.01 -33.01
C ASN A 613 11.09 20.72 -34.13
N ARG A 614 11.39 22.02 -33.97
CA ARG A 614 12.22 22.77 -34.93
C ARG A 614 13.61 22.17 -35.13
N ASP A 615 14.15 21.52 -34.11
CA ASP A 615 15.47 20.88 -34.15
C ASP A 615 15.39 19.42 -34.61
N MET A 616 14.21 18.93 -35.01
CA MET A 616 13.96 17.53 -35.37
C MET A 616 14.35 16.55 -34.25
N ALA A 617 14.17 16.98 -32.99
CA ALA A 617 14.52 16.19 -31.83
C ALA A 617 13.63 14.94 -31.72
N LEU A 618 14.25 13.78 -31.46
CA LEU A 618 13.54 12.62 -30.92
C LEU A 618 13.45 12.82 -29.41
N TYR A 619 12.23 13.07 -28.93
CA TYR A 619 11.96 13.48 -27.56
C TYR A 619 11.36 12.33 -26.74
N ASP A 620 11.76 12.24 -25.48
CA ASP A 620 11.15 11.38 -24.47
C ASP A 620 10.87 12.19 -23.19
N ASP A 621 9.66 12.05 -22.67
CA ASP A 621 9.26 12.41 -21.30
C ASP A 621 9.26 11.12 -20.48
N LEU A 622 10.37 10.88 -19.78
CA LEU A 622 10.66 9.57 -19.18
C LEU A 622 9.87 9.31 -17.88
N GLY A 623 9.06 10.27 -17.44
CA GLY A 623 8.14 10.08 -16.33
C GLY A 623 6.68 10.02 -16.75
N ASP A 624 6.38 10.18 -18.05
CA ASP A 624 5.04 10.04 -18.59
C ASP A 624 4.96 8.76 -19.44
N PRO A 625 4.26 7.70 -18.97
CA PRO A 625 4.14 6.42 -19.67
C PRO A 625 3.56 6.52 -21.10
N LEU A 626 2.96 7.66 -21.45
CA LEU A 626 2.39 7.92 -22.77
C LEU A 626 3.36 8.62 -23.73
N ASN A 627 4.50 9.10 -23.22
CA ASN A 627 5.45 9.95 -23.94
C ASN A 627 6.91 9.48 -23.80
N GLU A 628 7.12 8.20 -23.55
CA GLU A 628 8.42 7.54 -23.42
C GLU A 628 8.73 6.53 -24.57
N PRO A 629 8.59 6.91 -25.85
CA PRO A 629 8.59 5.97 -26.98
C PRO A 629 9.88 5.17 -27.15
N HIS A 630 11.00 5.64 -26.60
CA HIS A 630 12.29 4.94 -26.70
C HIS A 630 12.68 4.22 -25.41
N LEU A 631 11.90 4.30 -24.32
CA LEU A 631 12.24 3.61 -23.06
C LEU A 631 12.12 2.09 -23.20
N VAL A 632 13.17 1.39 -22.80
CA VAL A 632 13.16 -0.07 -22.69
C VAL A 632 12.64 -0.47 -21.32
N ARG A 633 11.33 -0.72 -21.24
CA ARG A 633 10.59 -1.07 -20.01
C ARG A 633 11.14 -2.29 -19.26
N GLY A 634 11.69 -3.26 -19.98
CA GLY A 634 12.09 -4.56 -19.40
C GLY A 634 10.93 -5.55 -19.31
N PRO A 635 10.96 -6.51 -18.36
CA PRO A 635 9.94 -7.56 -18.22
C PRO A 635 8.53 -7.06 -17.87
N GLY A 636 8.42 -5.90 -17.22
CA GLY A 636 7.15 -5.30 -16.81
C GLY A 636 6.53 -5.96 -15.57
N PHE A 637 5.49 -5.31 -15.03
CA PHE A 637 4.87 -5.65 -13.74
C PHE A 637 4.41 -7.11 -13.65
N ASP A 638 3.88 -7.67 -14.73
CA ASP A 638 3.39 -9.05 -14.76
C ASP A 638 4.50 -10.09 -14.70
N ALA A 639 5.77 -9.77 -14.94
CA ALA A 639 6.89 -10.70 -14.75
C ALA A 639 7.76 -10.32 -13.55
N ASP A 640 7.81 -9.02 -13.24
CA ASP A 640 8.67 -8.41 -12.23
C ASP A 640 7.88 -7.36 -11.42
N PRO A 641 6.98 -7.77 -10.50
CA PRO A 641 6.14 -6.82 -9.76
C PRO A 641 6.92 -5.87 -8.84
N GLN A 642 8.17 -6.20 -8.49
CA GLN A 642 9.06 -5.37 -7.67
C GLN A 642 9.92 -4.42 -8.51
N SER A 643 9.83 -4.50 -9.84
CA SER A 643 10.65 -3.72 -10.78
C SER A 643 12.16 -3.85 -10.53
N LEU A 644 12.64 -5.04 -10.16
CA LEU A 644 14.08 -5.28 -9.97
C LEU A 644 14.85 -5.22 -11.29
N ALA A 645 14.21 -5.59 -12.39
CA ALA A 645 14.75 -5.63 -13.76
C ALA A 645 13.93 -4.78 -14.76
N SER A 646 12.89 -4.09 -14.28
CA SER A 646 12.03 -3.23 -15.08
C SER A 646 12.29 -1.76 -14.75
N ALA A 647 12.09 -0.88 -15.73
CA ALA A 647 12.10 0.56 -15.48
C ALA A 647 10.89 0.97 -14.62
N ILE A 648 11.06 2.03 -13.83
CA ILE A 648 10.06 2.59 -12.93
C ILE A 648 9.82 4.05 -13.31
N ASP A 649 8.56 4.42 -13.38
CA ASP A 649 8.13 5.81 -13.46
C ASP A 649 8.06 6.37 -12.04
N GLY A 650 8.98 7.27 -11.72
CA GLY A 650 9.07 7.96 -10.43
C GLY A 650 8.57 9.41 -10.52
N ILE A 651 8.36 10.03 -9.36
CA ILE A 651 8.02 11.45 -9.27
C ILE A 651 8.68 12.10 -8.05
N ALA A 652 9.22 13.29 -8.26
CA ALA A 652 9.91 14.07 -7.25
C ALA A 652 8.94 14.68 -6.24
N ASP A 653 9.47 14.97 -5.05
CA ASP A 653 8.75 15.65 -3.97
C ASP A 653 8.68 17.18 -4.16
N HIS A 654 8.39 17.62 -5.39
CA HIS A 654 8.21 19.02 -5.80
C HIS A 654 6.83 19.20 -6.44
N ILE A 655 6.38 20.44 -6.66
CA ILE A 655 5.09 20.73 -7.31
C ILE A 655 5.21 21.85 -8.37
N PRO A 656 4.32 21.91 -9.38
CA PRO A 656 4.40 22.96 -10.39
C PRO A 656 4.21 24.38 -9.83
N ASP A 657 3.51 24.52 -8.71
CA ASP A 657 3.35 25.78 -7.99
C ASP A 657 4.69 26.37 -7.51
N GLU A 658 5.72 25.55 -7.33
CA GLU A 658 7.10 25.96 -7.00
C GLU A 658 7.91 26.40 -8.23
N GLY A 659 7.32 26.40 -9.42
CA GLY A 659 7.99 26.72 -10.69
C GLY A 659 8.65 25.53 -11.37
N TRP A 660 8.37 24.31 -10.91
CA TRP A 660 8.76 23.08 -11.61
C TRP A 660 7.83 22.81 -12.79
N ARG A 661 8.37 22.19 -13.84
CA ARG A 661 7.56 21.67 -14.96
C ARG A 661 7.11 20.26 -14.64
N MET A 662 5.92 19.86 -15.07
CA MET A 662 5.41 18.49 -14.92
C MET A 662 6.44 17.47 -15.44
N ALA A 663 7.00 17.72 -16.63
CA ALA A 663 8.03 16.88 -17.25
C ALA A 663 9.41 16.93 -16.56
N ASP A 664 9.64 17.85 -15.61
CA ASP A 664 10.83 17.87 -14.75
C ASP A 664 10.58 17.20 -13.38
N LEU A 665 9.30 16.94 -13.03
CA LEU A 665 8.91 16.31 -11.76
C LEU A 665 8.97 14.78 -11.85
N SER A 666 8.55 14.22 -12.97
CA SER A 666 8.55 12.77 -13.19
C SER A 666 9.80 12.32 -13.95
N TYR A 667 10.20 11.06 -13.76
CA TYR A 667 11.42 10.50 -14.33
C TYR A 667 11.37 8.98 -14.47
N ALA A 668 12.22 8.44 -15.34
CA ALA A 668 12.52 7.02 -15.33
C ALA A 668 13.66 6.74 -14.35
N GLU A 669 13.53 5.63 -13.63
CA GLU A 669 14.59 5.03 -12.83
C GLU A 669 14.59 3.50 -12.94
N GLY A 670 15.58 2.88 -12.32
CA GLY A 670 15.70 1.44 -12.16
C GLY A 670 16.27 1.11 -10.78
N LEU A 671 16.13 -0.15 -10.37
CA LEU A 671 16.63 -0.61 -9.08
C LEU A 671 17.98 -1.30 -9.22
N TYR A 672 18.82 -1.10 -8.22
CA TYR A 672 20.09 -1.81 -8.11
C TYR A 672 20.99 -1.59 -9.34
N GLU A 673 21.54 -2.62 -9.95
CA GLU A 673 22.42 -2.48 -11.12
C GLU A 673 21.66 -2.43 -12.44
N THR A 674 20.32 -2.48 -12.41
CA THR A 674 19.49 -2.33 -13.61
C THR A 674 19.60 -0.90 -14.12
N PRO A 675 20.12 -0.67 -15.35
CA PRO A 675 20.22 0.66 -15.91
C PRO A 675 18.88 1.13 -16.49
N VAL A 676 18.66 2.44 -16.52
CA VAL A 676 17.68 3.05 -17.45
C VAL A 676 18.25 2.96 -18.86
N ARG A 677 17.47 2.40 -19.78
CA ARG A 677 17.89 2.15 -21.16
C ARG A 677 16.92 2.79 -22.16
N LEU A 678 17.46 3.54 -23.11
CA LEU A 678 16.71 4.03 -24.27
C LEU A 678 17.21 3.35 -25.54
N ARG A 679 16.29 3.00 -26.44
CA ARG A 679 16.61 2.40 -27.75
C ARG A 679 15.98 3.21 -28.87
N TYR A 680 16.83 3.86 -29.65
CA TYR A 680 16.45 4.57 -30.86
C TYR A 680 16.63 3.67 -32.08
N THR A 681 15.69 3.71 -33.01
CA THR A 681 15.75 2.98 -34.28
C THR A 681 15.29 3.89 -35.42
N GLY A 682 15.74 3.60 -36.65
CA GLY A 682 15.42 4.44 -37.81
C GLY A 682 16.19 5.76 -37.85
N LEU A 683 17.34 5.83 -37.17
CA LEU A 683 18.24 6.97 -37.25
C LEU A 683 18.87 7.07 -38.65
N GLU A 684 19.20 8.30 -39.06
CA GLU A 684 19.94 8.54 -40.28
C GLU A 684 21.36 7.97 -40.14
N ARG A 685 21.68 6.99 -40.97
CA ARG A 685 22.96 6.30 -40.93
C ARG A 685 24.10 7.28 -41.16
N ASN A 686 25.15 7.14 -40.35
CA ASN A 686 26.35 7.98 -40.39
C ASN A 686 26.05 9.47 -40.15
N ARG A 687 24.90 9.83 -39.56
CA ARG A 687 24.67 11.20 -39.09
C ARG A 687 25.17 11.36 -37.66
N ARG A 688 25.78 12.51 -37.36
CA ARG A 688 26.11 12.87 -35.98
C ARG A 688 24.84 13.30 -35.25
N TYR A 689 24.79 12.98 -33.96
CA TYR A 689 23.71 13.39 -33.09
C TYR A 689 24.29 14.02 -31.82
N ARG A 690 23.47 14.82 -31.16
CA ARG A 690 23.74 15.32 -29.81
C ARG A 690 22.58 14.95 -28.92
N LEU A 691 22.89 14.30 -27.79
CA LEU A 691 21.94 14.03 -26.74
C LEU A 691 21.88 15.23 -25.80
N VAL A 692 20.68 15.73 -25.55
CA VAL A 692 20.40 16.61 -24.41
C VAL A 692 19.58 15.80 -23.42
N ALA A 693 20.04 15.67 -22.19
CA ALA A 693 19.33 14.96 -21.13
C ALA A 693 19.04 15.94 -19.98
N ARG A 694 17.83 15.87 -19.45
CA ARG A 694 17.41 16.58 -18.24
C ARG A 694 17.49 15.64 -17.06
N TRP A 695 18.43 15.90 -16.17
CA TRP A 695 18.60 15.17 -14.93
C TRP A 695 17.80 15.89 -13.85
N ALA A 696 16.66 15.33 -13.47
CA ALA A 696 15.75 15.88 -12.48
C ALA A 696 15.04 14.75 -11.73
N GLY A 697 14.62 15.00 -10.49
CA GLY A 697 13.96 14.00 -9.66
C GLY A 697 14.01 14.31 -8.16
N GLU A 698 13.93 13.29 -7.31
CA GLU A 698 14.07 13.41 -5.84
C GLU A 698 15.36 14.16 -5.45
N GLY A 699 15.40 14.71 -4.24
CA GLY A 699 16.59 15.36 -3.69
C GLY A 699 17.81 14.42 -3.56
N TYR A 700 17.55 13.12 -3.35
CA TYR A 700 18.56 12.07 -3.35
C TYR A 700 18.90 11.64 -4.77
N ALA A 701 20.19 11.74 -5.15
CA ALA A 701 20.68 11.28 -6.44
C ALA A 701 22.08 10.69 -6.31
N LEU A 702 22.37 9.67 -7.12
CA LEU A 702 23.68 9.04 -7.22
C LEU A 702 24.42 9.52 -8.47
N PRO A 703 25.76 9.42 -8.50
CA PRO A 703 26.50 9.65 -9.73
C PRO A 703 26.01 8.74 -10.86
N MET A 704 25.93 9.25 -12.08
CA MET A 704 25.52 8.46 -13.25
C MET A 704 26.64 8.41 -14.30
N ARG A 705 26.80 7.24 -14.90
CA ARG A 705 27.65 6.98 -16.07
C ARG A 705 26.76 6.69 -17.27
N LEU A 706 27.05 7.30 -18.42
CA LEU A 706 26.31 7.09 -19.65
C LEU A 706 27.13 6.26 -20.64
N MET A 707 26.52 5.20 -21.15
CA MET A 707 27.06 4.34 -22.20
C MET A 707 26.21 4.46 -23.47
N GLY A 708 26.85 4.40 -24.64
CA GLY A 708 26.21 4.30 -25.96
C GLY A 708 26.74 3.09 -26.72
N ASP A 709 25.88 2.09 -26.96
CA ASP A 709 26.25 0.80 -27.59
C ASP A 709 27.58 0.21 -27.05
N GLY A 710 27.74 0.23 -25.73
CA GLY A 710 28.93 -0.27 -25.03
C GLY A 710 30.12 0.70 -24.94
N THR A 711 30.05 1.86 -25.60
CA THR A 711 31.07 2.93 -25.52
C THR A 711 30.74 3.92 -24.40
N GLU A 712 31.71 4.24 -23.53
CA GLU A 712 31.49 5.25 -22.48
C GLU A 712 31.40 6.65 -23.10
N LEU A 713 30.27 7.33 -22.89
CA LEU A 713 30.04 8.70 -23.35
C LEU A 713 30.42 9.74 -22.28
N HIS A 714 30.20 9.41 -21.01
CA HIS A 714 30.81 10.12 -19.89
C HIS A 714 30.92 9.20 -18.65
N PRO A 715 31.94 9.39 -17.78
CA PRO A 715 32.12 8.59 -16.57
C PRO A 715 31.06 8.93 -15.50
N TYR A 716 31.12 8.24 -14.36
CA TYR A 716 30.31 8.57 -13.20
C TYR A 716 30.50 10.02 -12.77
N ARG A 717 29.42 10.81 -12.83
CA ARG A 717 29.38 12.18 -12.31
C ARG A 717 28.10 12.43 -11.55
N ALA A 718 28.22 13.19 -10.46
CA ALA A 718 27.07 13.70 -9.75
C ALA A 718 26.42 14.85 -10.54
N ARG A 719 25.11 15.04 -10.36
CA ARG A 719 24.43 16.24 -10.85
C ARG A 719 24.89 17.47 -10.06
N THR A 720 25.03 18.61 -10.73
CA THR A 720 25.43 19.88 -10.07
C THR A 720 24.25 20.79 -9.71
N ALA A 721 23.07 20.51 -10.26
CA ALA A 721 21.82 21.20 -9.98
C ALA A 721 20.64 20.20 -10.06
N ASN A 722 19.46 20.60 -9.57
CA ASN A 722 18.23 19.86 -9.73
C ASN A 722 17.10 20.85 -10.09
N PRO A 723 16.67 20.94 -11.36
CA PRO A 723 17.10 20.14 -12.51
C PRO A 723 18.46 20.58 -13.10
N GLU A 724 19.19 19.65 -13.71
CA GLU A 724 20.41 19.91 -14.51
C GLU A 724 20.21 19.48 -15.97
N THR A 725 20.70 20.28 -16.92
CA THR A 725 20.71 19.92 -18.34
C THR A 725 22.11 19.51 -18.76
N VAL A 726 22.23 18.33 -19.35
CA VAL A 726 23.49 17.72 -19.76
C VAL A 726 23.47 17.52 -21.27
N GLU A 727 24.45 18.08 -21.97
CA GLU A 727 24.64 17.86 -23.41
C GLU A 727 25.80 16.89 -23.63
N THR A 728 25.60 15.90 -24.49
CA THR A 728 26.59 14.86 -24.80
C THR A 728 26.64 14.61 -26.30
N PRO A 729 27.80 14.80 -26.95
CA PRO A 729 27.95 14.46 -28.36
C PRO A 729 27.89 12.94 -28.55
N ILE A 730 27.16 12.49 -29.57
CA ILE A 730 27.08 11.07 -29.93
C ILE A 730 28.03 10.82 -31.11
N PRO A 731 29.09 10.00 -30.93
CA PRO A 731 29.99 9.66 -32.01
C PRO A 731 29.22 9.06 -33.20
N GLN A 732 29.55 9.52 -34.42
CA GLN A 732 28.93 9.06 -35.68
C GLN A 732 28.96 7.54 -35.86
N ALA A 733 29.99 6.87 -35.31
CA ALA A 733 30.13 5.43 -35.37
C ALA A 733 29.00 4.68 -34.61
N LEU A 734 28.43 5.29 -33.57
CA LEU A 734 27.35 4.68 -32.77
C LEU A 734 25.99 4.76 -33.45
N THR A 735 25.86 5.48 -34.57
CA THR A 735 24.60 5.60 -35.33
C THR A 735 24.75 5.08 -36.77
N ALA A 736 25.86 4.42 -37.08
CA ALA A 736 26.21 3.98 -38.43
C ALA A 736 25.23 2.94 -39.00
N ASP A 737 24.63 2.10 -38.15
CA ASP A 737 23.65 1.08 -38.54
C ASP A 737 22.20 1.61 -38.57
N GLY A 738 21.96 2.83 -38.06
CA GLY A 738 20.66 3.47 -37.96
C GLY A 738 19.93 3.19 -36.65
N ALA A 739 20.64 2.74 -35.62
CA ALA A 739 20.08 2.56 -34.28
C ALA A 739 21.09 3.00 -33.21
N LEU A 740 20.61 3.27 -32.00
CA LEU A 740 21.43 3.69 -30.87
C LEU A 740 20.82 3.18 -29.56
N THR A 741 21.62 2.54 -28.72
CA THR A 741 21.22 2.18 -27.35
C THR A 741 21.96 3.05 -26.35
N LEU A 742 21.22 3.76 -25.51
CA LEU A 742 21.78 4.54 -24.40
C LEU A 742 21.47 3.85 -23.08
N GLU A 743 22.47 3.78 -22.19
CA GLU A 743 22.32 3.18 -20.86
C GLU A 743 22.91 4.09 -19.79
N TRP A 744 22.08 4.46 -18.81
CA TRP A 744 22.51 5.16 -17.61
C TRP A 744 22.71 4.17 -16.48
N HIS A 745 23.96 4.07 -16.03
CA HIS A 745 24.36 3.22 -14.91
C HIS A 745 24.67 4.06 -13.68
N ARG A 746 24.46 3.46 -12.52
CA ARG A 746 24.90 3.95 -11.21
C ARG A 746 26.06 3.11 -10.66
N PRO A 747 26.76 3.58 -9.60
CA PRO A 747 27.78 2.78 -8.93
C PRO A 747 27.23 1.42 -8.47
N PRO A 748 27.99 0.33 -8.67
CA PRO A 748 27.54 -0.99 -8.28
C PRO A 748 27.54 -1.18 -6.76
N GLY A 749 26.73 -2.12 -6.30
CA GLY A 749 26.85 -2.70 -4.97
C GLY A 749 26.20 -1.90 -3.85
N ILE A 750 25.45 -0.83 -4.12
CA ILE A 750 24.84 -0.03 -3.05
C ILE A 750 23.62 -0.73 -2.41
N GLY A 751 23.33 -0.33 -1.17
CA GLY A 751 22.20 -0.82 -0.36
C GLY A 751 20.98 0.10 -0.33
N GLY A 752 20.22 0.02 0.75
CA GLY A 752 18.96 0.78 0.92
C GLY A 752 17.91 0.40 -0.11
N GLY A 753 17.06 1.38 -0.46
CA GLY A 753 15.97 1.21 -1.41
C GLY A 753 16.39 0.95 -2.86
N GLY A 754 17.70 0.95 -3.17
CA GLY A 754 18.18 0.62 -4.51
C GLY A 754 17.87 1.65 -5.60
N ARG A 755 17.26 2.79 -5.26
CA ARG A 755 16.90 3.91 -6.17
C ARG A 755 18.05 4.87 -6.47
N GLY A 756 17.79 5.91 -7.27
CA GLY A 756 18.64 7.12 -7.32
C GLY A 756 19.35 7.40 -8.66
N HIS A 757 18.92 6.81 -9.77
CA HIS A 757 19.32 7.23 -11.11
C HIS A 757 18.09 7.74 -11.87
N GLN A 758 17.97 9.06 -11.96
CA GLN A 758 16.72 9.72 -12.33
C GLN A 758 16.97 10.56 -13.57
N ILE A 759 16.28 10.23 -14.67
CA ILE A 759 16.32 10.99 -15.91
C ILE A 759 14.89 11.38 -16.24
N ALA A 760 14.63 12.68 -16.32
CA ALA A 760 13.30 13.22 -16.53
C ALA A 760 12.96 13.34 -18.01
N GLN A 761 13.89 13.85 -18.82
CA GLN A 761 13.64 14.07 -20.25
C GLN A 761 14.89 13.83 -21.09
N THR A 762 14.70 13.45 -22.34
CA THR A 762 15.77 13.39 -23.34
C THR A 762 15.35 13.98 -24.68
N TRP A 763 16.32 14.60 -25.38
CA TRP A 763 16.22 15.00 -26.77
C TRP A 763 17.43 14.46 -27.51
N LEU A 764 17.24 13.53 -28.45
CA LEU A 764 18.28 13.13 -29.39
C LEU A 764 18.14 13.97 -30.66
N ILE A 765 19.08 14.89 -30.85
CA ILE A 765 19.00 15.93 -31.88
C ILE A 765 19.99 15.62 -32.99
N PRO A 766 19.54 15.53 -34.25
CA PRO A 766 20.44 15.29 -35.35
C PRO A 766 21.25 16.55 -35.69
N GLU A 767 22.57 16.44 -35.78
CA GLU A 767 23.43 17.56 -36.15
C GLU A 767 23.28 17.89 -37.65
N PRO A 768 23.57 19.13 -38.09
CA PRO A 768 23.64 19.45 -39.51
C PRO A 768 24.60 18.49 -40.22
N LEU A 769 24.23 18.05 -41.43
CA LEU A 769 25.18 17.31 -42.26
C LEU A 769 26.32 18.27 -42.62
N GLU A 770 27.53 17.99 -42.13
CA GLU A 770 28.76 18.63 -42.61
C GLU A 770 28.78 18.43 -44.14
N PRO A 771 28.87 19.50 -44.95
CA PRO A 771 29.09 19.32 -46.37
C PRO A 771 30.39 18.54 -46.52
N HIS A 772 30.33 17.34 -47.10
CA HIS A 772 31.54 16.60 -47.46
C HIS A 772 32.45 17.56 -48.22
N ALA A 773 33.62 17.87 -47.64
CA ALA A 773 34.70 18.47 -48.38
C ALA A 773 35.03 17.49 -49.51
N PHE A 774 34.48 17.73 -50.69
CA PHE A 774 34.88 17.04 -51.90
C PHE A 774 36.39 17.26 -52.02
N GLY A 775 37.14 16.18 -51.83
CA GLY A 775 38.58 16.18 -51.94
C GLY A 775 38.99 16.81 -53.26
N ALA A 776 39.99 17.69 -53.20
CA ALA A 776 40.69 18.14 -54.38
C ALA A 776 41.14 16.92 -55.20
N PRO A 777 40.95 16.92 -56.53
CA PRO A 777 41.48 15.85 -57.38
C PRO A 777 43.01 15.86 -57.33
N GLN A 778 43.58 14.65 -57.48
CA GLN A 778 45.01 14.34 -57.45
C GLN A 778 45.89 15.29 -58.24
#